data_AF-A0A9K3KZA5-F1
#
_entry.id   AF-A0A9K3KZA5-F1
#
_cell.length_a   1.000
_cell.length_b   1.000
_cell.length_c   1.000
_cell.angle_alpha   90.00
_cell.angle_beta   90.00
_cell.angle_gamma   90.00
#
_symmetry.space_group_name_H-M   'P 1'
#
loop_
_entity.id
_entity.type
_entity.pdbx_description
1 polymer ?
#
loop_
_entity_poly.entity_id
_entity_poly.type
_entity_poly.pdbx_seq_one_letter_code
_entity_poly.pdbx_strand_id
1 'polypeptide(L)'
;MVFLLSFSFLPQTTPFLSLPTTVTTGQVQHNRHRLAYQAPKITLAQYHEVASIDEAPFVTQPNEKTAPKSNTEQDGHSSVNPLQSLVNQQDFAHRIVKTFEPRKFRPASKLLANRHVQTISGSLLRDDITCRYVNPKKTVVYSPPWIDPGINILTSSLLRKLQAYGKEHSTAAATSSYWDTRERFDTPDHDFFDVDFKYADSITTDVARASPKGIVIVVPGLQSNSNSSLVREMAQACVARGFDAAAINFRGCSGTPNEGLRAYHLGFTDDLKQLIGIIHDRLTKNNPLTENATTFSKKTPPIFLSGKSLGANVVLKALGELGDTVHEYNIQGAAVYCCPFDNQRNVNFLLQGLSKVVYNGNLLQSLKSMALSQFERFADTPTAHLVDLELLQSCTTITEFDEAFTVPLFGFDDHLDYYNQTSCLNFLDRIQVPTLICNARDDPFMDPVYYPWDFHCDSLAGKSRKSPIRIVRSDHGGHLGYMFHDDEEDGFRDVVSFLPSELGRFLDHVLECTEAAEDSMLSFNKDSRDVFPTTETSSGAVERSQVRRKAFELSSSFRANEFKPPRILTNEHLQTISGVFLRHDPSCRYVANGIGVDVAFQKGLKLLSAIPRQSDVFGDFWDRRQRIDTPDGDFFHVDYKYHSDYHPNDPSSKGIVVIVHGLQSSSNSSLSVDLGRAFSNQGFDVACINFRGCSGEPNNSLRAYHLGFTDDLIHLLRILNSGQLKPPPIFLSGFSLGANVVLKALGELGDNAFTSYGIYGAAVAGAPFDNERNIKFVQKPGFNKIAYNDSLLKNLKVTCLRQLERHSRSKEAKTLSHDEIVVASEISALESAFISPLFGFRDNVDYYRKTNCIDFLDNIEVPTLILNAADDPFFDPSFFPWEKGCDSPIGQKNLSPIKLVRTKHGGHLGFMFHQRSKEDRYLQAKEGVSFMPSELARFVTHVFDRRAGLDETKTINV
;
A
#
# COMPACT_ATOMS: atom_id res chain seq x y z
N MET A 1 -0.28 1.10 -8.27
CA MET A 1 -0.36 1.97 -9.47
C MET A 1 0.90 1.92 -10.36
N VAL A 2 2.13 1.75 -9.85
CA VAL A 2 3.35 1.60 -10.70
C VAL A 2 3.31 0.35 -11.63
N PHE A 3 2.51 -0.66 -11.28
CA PHE A 3 2.34 -1.93 -12.01
C PHE A 3 1.93 -1.82 -13.50
N LEU A 4 1.46 -0.65 -13.98
CA LEU A 4 1.08 -0.46 -15.40
C LEU A 4 2.27 -0.24 -16.35
N LEU A 5 3.50 -0.08 -15.85
CA LEU A 5 4.69 0.18 -16.69
C LEU A 5 5.59 -1.05 -16.90
N SER A 6 5.11 -2.27 -16.56
CA SER A 6 5.94 -3.49 -16.56
C SER A 6 5.68 -4.47 -17.72
N PHE A 7 4.71 -4.21 -18.60
CA PHE A 7 4.35 -5.07 -19.74
C PHE A 7 4.57 -4.36 -21.08
N SER A 8 5.82 -4.36 -21.59
CA SER A 8 6.14 -3.90 -22.96
C SER A 8 7.52 -4.40 -23.46
N PHE A 9 7.85 -5.68 -23.26
CA PHE A 9 9.02 -6.31 -23.92
C PHE A 9 8.78 -7.77 -24.28
N LEU A 10 8.42 -8.01 -25.55
CA LEU A 10 8.62 -9.28 -26.26
C LEU A 10 9.38 -8.96 -27.56
N PRO A 11 10.44 -9.70 -27.92
CA PRO A 11 11.18 -9.45 -29.16
C PRO A 11 10.46 -10.10 -30.35
N GLN A 12 9.85 -9.30 -31.22
CA GLN A 12 9.45 -9.78 -32.55
C GLN A 12 10.60 -9.55 -33.55
N THR A 13 11.19 -10.65 -34.02
CA THR A 13 12.28 -10.65 -35.00
C THR A 13 11.84 -11.29 -36.31
N THR A 14 11.61 -10.50 -37.35
CA THR A 14 12.04 -10.77 -38.76
C THR A 14 11.67 -9.58 -39.66
N PRO A 15 12.39 -9.35 -40.79
CA PRO A 15 12.25 -8.14 -41.59
C PRO A 15 11.33 -8.31 -42.81
N PHE A 16 10.82 -7.19 -43.34
CA PHE A 16 10.34 -7.09 -44.72
C PHE A 16 10.87 -5.82 -45.41
N LEU A 17 10.89 -5.84 -46.75
CA LEU A 17 11.71 -4.96 -47.59
C LEU A 17 11.12 -3.56 -47.84
N SER A 18 11.99 -2.68 -48.33
CA SER A 18 11.74 -1.27 -48.64
C SER A 18 11.13 -1.01 -50.02
N LEU A 19 10.08 -0.16 -50.07
CA LEU A 19 9.82 0.91 -51.07
C LEU A 19 9.60 0.47 -52.57
N PRO A 20 9.04 1.33 -53.47
CA PRO A 20 8.88 2.79 -53.37
C PRO A 20 7.52 3.43 -53.78
N THR A 21 7.40 4.70 -53.40
CA THR A 21 6.60 5.83 -53.95
C THR A 21 5.60 5.64 -55.10
N THR A 22 4.45 6.30 -54.98
CA THR A 22 4.00 7.30 -55.99
C THR A 22 3.08 8.37 -55.37
N VAL A 23 2.80 9.45 -56.11
CA VAL A 23 2.10 10.67 -55.65
C VAL A 23 0.77 10.84 -56.36
N THR A 24 -0.26 11.33 -55.67
CA THR A 24 -1.31 12.16 -56.32
C THR A 24 -1.91 13.13 -55.31
N THR A 25 -2.14 14.38 -55.75
CA THR A 25 -2.76 15.46 -54.98
C THR A 25 -4.23 15.61 -55.34
N GLY A 26 -5.07 15.96 -54.36
CA GLY A 26 -6.48 16.29 -54.59
C GLY A 26 -6.98 17.30 -53.56
N GLN A 27 -7.34 18.51 -54.02
CA GLN A 27 -8.01 19.52 -53.19
C GLN A 27 -9.52 19.49 -53.45
N VAL A 28 -10.32 19.52 -52.38
CA VAL A 28 -11.72 20.02 -52.42
C VAL A 28 -11.90 20.94 -51.21
N GLN A 29 -12.74 21.97 -51.36
CA GLN A 29 -12.83 23.09 -50.42
C GLN A 29 -13.90 22.92 -49.33
N HIS A 30 -13.71 23.68 -48.25
CA HIS A 30 -14.72 24.26 -47.35
C HIS A 30 -16.04 23.51 -47.08
N ASN A 31 -16.29 23.25 -45.79
CA ASN A 31 -17.08 24.23 -45.04
C ASN A 31 -16.65 24.38 -43.58
N ARG A 32 -16.85 25.56 -43.00
CA ARG A 32 -16.54 25.88 -41.59
C ARG A 32 -17.79 26.43 -40.91
N HIS A 33 -18.42 25.64 -40.04
CA HIS A 33 -19.29 26.19 -39.00
C HIS A 33 -18.53 26.28 -37.68
N ARG A 34 -18.26 27.51 -37.23
CA ARG A 34 -17.89 27.80 -35.84
C ARG A 34 -19.17 27.95 -35.04
N LEU A 35 -19.40 27.07 -34.07
CA LEU A 35 -20.17 27.42 -32.88
C LEU A 35 -19.18 27.65 -31.75
N ALA A 36 -19.20 28.86 -31.19
CA ALA A 36 -18.29 29.26 -30.12
C ALA A 36 -19.00 29.12 -28.78
N TYR A 37 -18.73 28.04 -28.05
CA TYR A 37 -19.21 27.90 -26.68
C TYR A 37 -18.32 28.74 -25.75
N GLN A 38 -18.86 29.84 -25.22
CA GLN A 38 -18.19 30.62 -24.19
C GLN A 38 -18.39 29.92 -22.83
N ALA A 39 -17.32 29.42 -22.24
CA ALA A 39 -17.37 28.86 -20.89
C ALA A 39 -17.55 29.98 -19.84
N PRO A 40 -18.62 29.97 -19.03
CA PRO A 40 -18.76 30.91 -17.93
C PRO A 40 -17.75 30.57 -16.83
N LYS A 41 -16.97 31.57 -16.40
CA LYS A 41 -16.17 31.45 -15.17
C LYS A 41 -17.10 31.58 -13.97
N ILE A 42 -17.35 30.49 -13.25
CA ILE A 42 -18.01 30.53 -11.94
C ILE A 42 -16.92 30.41 -10.86
N THR A 43 -16.86 31.40 -9.98
CA THR A 43 -15.88 31.50 -8.88
C THR A 43 -16.42 30.91 -7.58
N LEU A 44 -15.50 30.56 -6.67
CA LEU A 44 -15.74 29.82 -5.43
C LEU A 44 -16.47 30.64 -4.32
N ALA A 45 -17.68 31.15 -4.58
CA ALA A 45 -18.40 32.01 -3.64
C ALA A 45 -19.94 32.03 -3.85
N GLN A 46 -20.64 30.93 -3.56
CA GLN A 46 -22.10 30.91 -3.30
C GLN A 46 -22.50 29.57 -2.66
N TYR A 47 -22.27 29.42 -1.36
CA TYR A 47 -22.57 28.19 -0.60
C TYR A 47 -23.05 28.50 0.84
N HIS A 48 -23.92 29.51 0.96
CA HIS A 48 -24.69 29.81 2.16
C HIS A 48 -26.06 30.35 1.73
N GLU A 49 -27.09 30.01 2.51
CA GLU A 49 -28.53 30.23 2.21
C GLU A 49 -29.00 29.42 0.97
N VAL A 50 -30.20 28.84 0.93
CA VAL A 50 -31.40 29.03 1.78
C VAL A 50 -31.83 27.70 2.43
N ALA A 51 -32.36 27.77 3.64
CA ALA A 51 -33.15 26.71 4.24
C ALA A 51 -34.54 27.25 4.62
N SER A 52 -35.54 26.99 3.77
CA SER A 52 -36.95 27.29 4.02
C SER A 52 -37.81 26.19 3.37
N ILE A 53 -38.72 25.64 4.15
CA ILE A 53 -39.74 24.69 3.69
C ILE A 53 -40.92 25.51 3.16
N ASP A 54 -41.61 25.06 2.10
CA ASP A 54 -43.09 24.98 2.10
C ASP A 54 -43.64 24.16 0.92
N GLU A 55 -44.73 23.46 1.25
CA GLU A 55 -45.82 22.85 0.46
C GLU A 55 -45.60 22.35 -1.00
N ALA A 56 -45.87 21.05 -1.19
CA ALA A 56 -46.24 20.43 -2.46
C ALA A 56 -47.69 19.90 -2.39
N PRO A 57 -48.49 19.89 -3.48
CA PRO A 57 -49.86 19.38 -3.43
C PRO A 57 -50.24 18.27 -4.47
N PHE A 58 -50.94 17.23 -3.98
CA PHE A 58 -51.65 16.10 -4.66
C PHE A 58 -50.79 14.99 -5.35
N VAL A 59 -50.93 13.65 -5.13
CA VAL A 59 -52.04 12.67 -4.81
C VAL A 59 -52.59 12.00 -6.09
N THR A 60 -52.67 10.66 -6.24
CA THR A 60 -53.55 9.65 -5.58
C THR A 60 -52.85 8.29 -5.30
N GLN A 61 -52.88 7.69 -4.10
CA GLN A 61 -53.95 6.88 -3.46
C GLN A 61 -54.37 5.56 -4.17
N PRO A 62 -54.24 4.39 -3.49
CA PRO A 62 -55.15 3.24 -3.58
C PRO A 62 -56.29 3.33 -2.52
N ASN A 63 -57.39 2.59 -2.72
CA ASN A 63 -58.65 2.74 -1.95
C ASN A 63 -58.76 1.87 -0.68
N GLU A 64 -59.47 2.38 0.33
CA GLU A 64 -59.92 1.66 1.54
C GLU A 64 -61.13 0.72 1.29
N LYS A 65 -61.28 -0.27 2.19
CA LYS A 65 -62.52 -0.91 2.73
C LYS A 65 -62.08 -2.06 3.66
N THR A 66 -62.66 -2.36 4.83
CA THR A 66 -63.73 -1.75 5.63
C THR A 66 -63.53 -2.15 7.10
N ALA A 67 -63.94 -1.31 8.05
CA ALA A 67 -63.96 -1.65 9.48
C ALA A 67 -65.39 -1.69 10.06
N PRO A 68 -65.68 -2.57 11.03
CA PRO A 68 -66.76 -2.39 12.00
C PRO A 68 -66.22 -2.12 13.42
N LYS A 69 -66.99 -1.35 14.23
CA LYS A 69 -66.71 -1.09 15.65
C LYS A 69 -67.74 -1.81 16.53
N SER A 70 -67.31 -2.43 17.63
CA SER A 70 -68.13 -2.57 18.85
C SER A 70 -67.33 -3.01 20.08
N ASN A 71 -67.23 -2.09 21.05
CA ASN A 71 -67.31 -2.21 22.52
C ASN A 71 -66.78 -3.47 23.27
N THR A 72 -66.05 -3.18 24.37
CA THR A 72 -66.04 -3.89 25.69
C THR A 72 -65.67 -5.39 25.71
N GLU A 73 -64.81 -5.87 26.61
CA GLU A 73 -64.64 -5.50 28.03
C GLU A 73 -63.17 -5.29 28.45
N GLN A 74 -62.93 -5.24 29.76
CA GLN A 74 -61.60 -5.11 30.36
C GLN A 74 -60.86 -6.45 30.33
N ASP A 75 -59.64 -6.49 29.80
CA ASP A 75 -58.60 -7.33 30.41
C ASP A 75 -57.18 -6.78 30.17
N GLY A 76 -56.27 -7.12 31.08
CA GLY A 76 -55.03 -6.37 31.32
C GLY A 76 -53.85 -6.70 30.40
N HIS A 77 -53.96 -6.51 29.09
CA HIS A 77 -52.80 -6.61 28.17
C HIS A 77 -52.47 -5.29 27.46
N SER A 78 -51.17 -4.92 27.49
CA SER A 78 -50.65 -3.65 26.98
C SER A 78 -50.65 -3.61 25.44
N SER A 79 -51.72 -3.07 24.87
CA SER A 79 -51.80 -2.77 23.43
C SER A 79 -50.85 -1.62 23.09
N VAL A 80 -49.69 -1.97 22.53
CA VAL A 80 -48.74 -0.98 22.00
C VAL A 80 -49.36 -0.36 20.74
N ASN A 81 -49.76 0.90 20.82
CA ASN A 81 -50.23 1.72 19.69
C ASN A 81 -49.25 1.56 18.50
N PRO A 82 -49.69 1.33 17.24
CA PRO A 82 -48.77 1.04 16.14
C PRO A 82 -47.73 2.15 15.87
N LEU A 83 -48.07 3.42 16.10
CA LEU A 83 -47.06 4.50 16.05
C LEU A 83 -46.07 4.43 17.22
N GLN A 84 -46.49 3.94 18.38
CA GLN A 84 -45.57 3.58 19.47
C GLN A 84 -44.83 2.27 19.20
N SER A 85 -45.36 1.29 18.46
CA SER A 85 -44.61 0.06 18.16
C SER A 85 -43.52 0.35 17.14
N LEU A 86 -43.80 1.14 16.10
CA LEU A 86 -42.80 1.62 15.14
C LEU A 86 -41.76 2.52 15.80
N VAL A 87 -42.18 3.50 16.61
CA VAL A 87 -41.22 4.31 17.40
C VAL A 87 -40.45 3.45 18.39
N ASN A 88 -41.05 2.43 19.02
CA ASN A 88 -40.34 1.51 19.92
C ASN A 88 -39.37 0.59 19.16
N GLN A 89 -39.71 0.15 17.94
CA GLN A 89 -38.86 -0.65 17.06
C GLN A 89 -37.68 0.18 16.55
N GLN A 90 -37.91 1.39 16.05
CA GLN A 90 -36.84 2.30 15.65
C GLN A 90 -35.98 2.74 16.84
N ASP A 91 -36.57 3.00 18.02
CA ASP A 91 -35.85 3.23 19.28
C ASP A 91 -35.05 2.00 19.73
N PHE A 92 -35.58 0.79 19.57
CA PHE A 92 -34.94 -0.47 19.95
C PHE A 92 -33.77 -0.76 19.02
N ALA A 93 -33.99 -0.65 17.71
CA ALA A 93 -32.96 -0.74 16.70
C ALA A 93 -31.86 0.31 16.94
N HIS A 94 -32.20 1.58 17.12
CA HIS A 94 -31.25 2.62 17.53
C HIS A 94 -30.51 2.28 18.84
N ARG A 95 -31.16 1.67 19.84
CA ARG A 95 -30.49 1.22 21.08
C ARG A 95 -29.44 0.13 20.79
N ILE A 96 -29.80 -0.93 20.06
CA ILE A 96 -28.88 -2.01 19.63
C ILE A 96 -27.68 -1.41 18.87
N VAL A 97 -27.97 -0.54 17.92
CA VAL A 97 -27.03 0.13 17.00
C VAL A 97 -26.10 1.10 17.74
N LYS A 98 -26.58 1.69 18.84
CA LYS A 98 -25.83 2.59 19.71
C LYS A 98 -24.98 1.84 20.75
N THR A 99 -25.43 0.69 21.24
CA THR A 99 -24.61 -0.19 22.10
C THR A 99 -23.57 -0.97 21.31
N PHE A 100 -23.75 -1.14 20.00
CA PHE A 100 -22.70 -1.68 19.15
C PHE A 100 -21.51 -0.72 19.12
N GLU A 101 -20.40 -1.16 19.71
CA GLU A 101 -19.08 -0.55 19.56
C GLU A 101 -18.40 -1.20 18.34
N PRO A 102 -18.42 -0.52 17.16
CA PRO A 102 -17.81 -1.07 15.97
C PRO A 102 -16.29 -1.03 16.10
N ARG A 103 -15.60 -2.06 15.64
CA ARG A 103 -14.15 -2.03 15.66
C ARG A 103 -13.67 -1.03 14.60
N LYS A 104 -12.74 -0.16 14.98
CA LYS A 104 -11.97 0.57 13.97
C LYS A 104 -11.09 -0.45 13.24
N PHE A 105 -11.38 -0.70 11.97
CA PHE A 105 -10.44 -1.41 11.11
C PHE A 105 -9.08 -0.69 11.14
N ARG A 106 -8.13 -1.31 11.84
CA ARG A 106 -6.72 -0.98 11.76
C ARG A 106 -6.15 -1.93 10.70
N PRO A 107 -5.68 -1.45 9.54
CA PRO A 107 -4.82 -2.28 8.72
C PRO A 107 -3.59 -2.62 9.56
N ALA A 108 -3.09 -3.85 9.44
CA ALA A 108 -1.87 -4.29 10.11
C ALA A 108 -0.59 -3.65 9.50
N SER A 109 -0.66 -2.39 9.08
CA SER A 109 0.12 -1.86 7.96
C SER A 109 -0.17 -0.40 7.62
N LYS A 110 0.89 0.40 7.36
CA LYS A 110 0.78 1.70 6.70
C LYS A 110 0.74 1.61 5.17
N LEU A 111 1.27 0.56 4.56
CA LEU A 111 1.21 0.41 3.10
C LEU A 111 -0.21 0.04 2.65
N LEU A 112 -0.87 -0.88 3.35
CA LEU A 112 -2.27 -1.21 3.10
C LEU A 112 -3.16 0.01 3.33
N ALA A 113 -2.85 0.83 4.34
CA ALA A 113 -3.47 2.14 4.58
C ALA A 113 -3.37 3.15 3.39
N ASN A 114 -2.84 2.73 2.23
CA ASN A 114 -3.07 3.37 0.95
C ASN A 114 -4.31 2.78 0.23
N ARG A 115 -5.35 3.60 0.08
CA ARG A 115 -6.58 3.32 -0.67
C ARG A 115 -6.48 2.41 -1.89
N HIS A 116 -5.53 2.70 -2.79
CA HIS A 116 -5.40 1.96 -4.05
C HIS A 116 -4.74 0.60 -3.86
N VAL A 117 -3.81 0.48 -2.91
CA VAL A 117 -3.20 -0.81 -2.53
C VAL A 117 -4.27 -1.71 -1.92
N GLN A 118 -4.97 -1.26 -0.86
CA GLN A 118 -6.04 -2.03 -0.23
C GLN A 118 -7.09 -2.54 -1.21
N THR A 119 -7.56 -1.66 -2.10
CA THR A 119 -8.56 -2.01 -3.11
C THR A 119 -8.06 -3.09 -4.08
N ILE A 120 -6.87 -2.91 -4.66
CA ILE A 120 -6.32 -3.83 -5.67
C ILE A 120 -5.90 -5.16 -5.03
N SER A 121 -5.31 -5.13 -3.85
CA SER A 121 -4.98 -6.33 -3.08
C SER A 121 -6.22 -7.07 -2.58
N GLY A 122 -7.28 -6.31 -2.26
CA GLY A 122 -8.58 -6.81 -1.84
C GLY A 122 -9.36 -7.56 -2.93
N SER A 123 -9.08 -7.31 -4.20
CA SER A 123 -9.60 -8.13 -5.30
C SER A 123 -8.65 -9.28 -5.67
N LEU A 124 -7.34 -9.02 -5.72
CA LEU A 124 -6.35 -10.01 -6.18
C LEU A 124 -6.11 -11.16 -5.20
N LEU A 125 -6.11 -10.93 -3.89
CA LEU A 125 -5.51 -11.86 -2.91
C LEU A 125 -6.50 -12.57 -1.98
N ARG A 126 -7.80 -12.29 -2.10
CA ARG A 126 -8.79 -12.69 -1.07
C ARG A 126 -8.99 -14.20 -0.90
N ASP A 127 -8.83 -15.00 -1.95
CA ASP A 127 -8.89 -16.47 -1.83
C ASP A 127 -7.78 -17.06 -0.94
N ASP A 128 -6.68 -16.32 -0.72
CA ASP A 128 -5.61 -16.76 0.17
C ASP A 128 -6.00 -16.53 1.63
N ILE A 129 -6.33 -17.62 2.30
CA ILE A 129 -6.74 -17.67 3.70
C ILE A 129 -5.74 -17.00 4.67
N THR A 130 -4.45 -16.90 4.32
CA THR A 130 -3.46 -16.20 5.15
C THR A 130 -3.60 -14.67 5.10
N CYS A 131 -4.29 -14.12 4.09
CA CYS A 131 -4.56 -12.68 3.94
C CYS A 131 -5.65 -12.14 4.86
N ARG A 132 -6.39 -13.03 5.51
CA ARG A 132 -7.59 -12.67 6.26
C ARG A 132 -7.24 -12.06 7.64
N TYR A 133 -6.19 -12.58 8.26
CA TYR A 133 -5.97 -12.46 9.69
C TYR A 133 -4.48 -12.30 10.04
N VAL A 134 -4.15 -11.40 10.96
CA VAL A 134 -2.78 -11.15 11.43
C VAL A 134 -2.77 -11.07 12.95
N ASN A 135 -2.36 -12.15 13.62
CA ASN A 135 -2.21 -12.09 15.07
C ASN A 135 -0.77 -11.68 15.42
N PRO A 136 -0.50 -10.46 15.91
CA PRO A 136 0.88 -10.02 16.20
C PRO A 136 1.60 -10.88 17.26
N LYS A 137 0.86 -11.70 18.03
CA LYS A 137 1.37 -12.59 19.09
C LYS A 137 1.52 -14.06 18.65
N LYS A 138 0.92 -14.46 17.52
CA LYS A 138 0.97 -15.85 16.97
C LYS A 138 1.51 -15.96 15.55
N THR A 139 1.55 -14.89 14.76
CA THR A 139 2.23 -14.86 13.47
C THR A 139 3.75 -14.75 13.67
N VAL A 140 4.32 -15.73 14.39
CA VAL A 140 5.76 -15.90 14.64
C VAL A 140 6.43 -16.52 13.39
N VAL A 141 6.04 -16.05 12.20
CA VAL A 141 6.79 -16.22 10.97
C VAL A 141 7.81 -15.10 10.97
N TYR A 142 8.99 -15.39 11.55
CA TYR A 142 10.02 -14.43 11.97
C TYR A 142 10.05 -13.13 11.16
N SER A 143 9.49 -12.08 11.77
CA SER A 143 9.11 -10.86 11.06
C SER A 143 9.70 -9.60 11.71
N PRO A 144 11.04 -9.38 11.65
CA PRO A 144 11.71 -8.08 11.85
C PRO A 144 10.76 -6.87 12.00
N PRO A 145 10.49 -6.37 13.25
CA PRO A 145 9.40 -5.46 13.62
C PRO A 145 9.17 -4.22 12.77
N TRP A 146 10.12 -3.89 11.90
CA TRP A 146 10.05 -2.72 11.04
C TRP A 146 9.43 -2.93 9.65
N ILE A 147 9.20 -4.18 9.18
CA ILE A 147 8.28 -4.41 8.05
C ILE A 147 6.88 -4.51 8.64
N ASP A 148 6.13 -3.42 8.43
CA ASP A 148 4.73 -3.41 8.03
C ASP A 148 4.17 -4.83 7.73
N PRO A 149 3.33 -5.40 8.62
CA PRO A 149 2.78 -6.73 8.39
C PRO A 149 1.93 -6.86 7.11
N GLY A 150 1.29 -5.80 6.63
CA GLY A 150 0.51 -5.81 5.38
C GLY A 150 1.34 -6.14 4.15
N ILE A 151 2.43 -5.39 3.99
CA ILE A 151 3.57 -5.68 3.12
C ILE A 151 3.87 -7.19 3.12
N ASN A 152 4.02 -7.79 4.30
CA ASN A 152 4.22 -9.24 4.51
C ASN A 152 3.18 -10.11 3.81
N ILE A 153 1.91 -9.89 4.12
CA ILE A 153 0.89 -10.84 3.71
C ILE A 153 0.58 -10.67 2.21
N LEU A 154 0.70 -9.45 1.67
CA LEU A 154 0.57 -9.16 0.23
C LEU A 154 1.42 -10.08 -0.65
N THR A 155 2.70 -10.28 -0.34
CA THR A 155 3.61 -10.93 -1.30
C THR A 155 3.85 -12.39 -1.01
N SER A 156 3.68 -12.83 0.23
CA SER A 156 3.55 -14.26 0.47
C SER A 156 2.35 -14.80 -0.32
N SER A 157 1.28 -14.00 -0.42
CA SER A 157 0.09 -14.35 -1.19
C SER A 157 0.23 -14.20 -2.69
N LEU A 158 0.74 -13.06 -3.18
CA LEU A 158 0.95 -12.90 -4.62
C LEU A 158 1.94 -13.96 -5.15
N LEU A 159 2.97 -14.31 -4.38
CA LEU A 159 3.89 -15.40 -4.72
C LEU A 159 3.19 -16.77 -4.74
N ARG A 160 2.33 -17.09 -3.75
CA ARG A 160 1.52 -18.33 -3.78
C ARG A 160 0.57 -18.38 -4.97
N LYS A 161 -0.15 -17.29 -5.28
CA LYS A 161 -1.03 -17.25 -6.47
C LYS A 161 -0.24 -17.37 -7.77
N LEU A 162 0.93 -16.74 -7.90
CA LEU A 162 1.81 -16.90 -9.06
C LEU A 162 2.40 -18.32 -9.18
N GLN A 163 2.71 -18.97 -8.05
CA GLN A 163 3.14 -20.38 -8.01
C GLN A 163 2.02 -21.36 -8.38
N ALA A 164 0.77 -21.06 -8.04
CA ALA A 164 -0.40 -21.80 -8.50
C ALA A 164 -0.65 -21.58 -10.01
N TYR A 165 -0.51 -20.35 -10.50
CA TYR A 165 -0.64 -20.01 -11.93
C TYR A 165 0.38 -20.73 -12.82
N GLY A 166 1.54 -21.11 -12.25
CA GLY A 166 2.55 -21.95 -12.90
C GLY A 166 2.23 -23.46 -12.91
N LYS A 167 1.05 -23.88 -12.42
CA LYS A 167 0.68 -25.29 -12.20
C LYS A 167 -0.69 -25.71 -12.74
N GLU A 168 -1.32 -24.93 -13.62
CA GLU A 168 -2.68 -25.22 -14.09
C GLU A 168 -2.79 -25.29 -15.64
N HIS A 169 -2.09 -26.28 -16.20
CA HIS A 169 -2.31 -26.81 -17.56
C HIS A 169 -2.28 -28.36 -17.56
N SER A 170 -2.99 -28.97 -16.62
CA SER A 170 -3.33 -30.40 -16.64
C SER A 170 -4.58 -30.68 -15.81
N THR A 171 -5.30 -31.74 -16.17
CA THR A 171 -6.52 -32.27 -15.53
C THR A 171 -7.69 -31.30 -15.31
N ALA A 172 -8.72 -31.43 -16.14
CA ALA A 172 -10.08 -31.30 -15.63
C ALA A 172 -10.31 -32.44 -14.62
N ALA A 173 -10.41 -32.11 -13.34
CA ALA A 173 -10.72 -33.03 -12.25
C ALA A 173 -11.88 -32.46 -11.43
N ALA A 174 -12.84 -33.31 -11.04
CA ALA A 174 -14.12 -32.86 -10.51
C ALA A 174 -13.98 -32.04 -9.22
N THR A 175 -14.34 -30.76 -9.29
CA THR A 175 -14.54 -29.91 -8.11
C THR A 175 -15.86 -30.25 -7.44
N SER A 176 -15.84 -30.54 -6.14
CA SER A 176 -17.08 -30.47 -5.35
C SER A 176 -17.53 -29.02 -5.27
N SER A 177 -18.83 -28.76 -5.47
CA SER A 177 -19.38 -27.41 -5.31
C SER A 177 -19.09 -26.87 -3.91
N TYR A 178 -18.71 -25.60 -3.81
CA TYR A 178 -18.60 -24.91 -2.52
C TYR A 178 -20.00 -24.71 -1.89
N TRP A 179 -20.96 -24.36 -2.74
CA TRP A 179 -22.37 -24.16 -2.41
C TRP A 179 -23.11 -25.50 -2.39
N ASP A 180 -24.03 -25.68 -1.45
CA ASP A 180 -24.73 -26.95 -1.25
C ASP A 180 -25.80 -27.17 -2.32
N THR A 181 -26.53 -26.10 -2.67
CA THR A 181 -27.55 -26.10 -3.73
C THR A 181 -27.55 -24.77 -4.46
N ARG A 182 -27.59 -24.80 -5.80
CA ARG A 182 -28.04 -23.67 -6.61
C ARG A 182 -29.51 -23.83 -6.93
N GLU A 183 -30.28 -22.76 -6.79
CA GLU A 183 -31.65 -22.67 -7.27
C GLU A 183 -31.78 -21.52 -8.27
N ARG A 184 -32.66 -21.68 -9.26
CA ARG A 184 -33.03 -20.64 -10.21
C ARG A 184 -34.41 -20.09 -9.87
N PHE A 185 -34.56 -18.78 -9.95
CA PHE A 185 -35.84 -18.11 -9.80
C PHE A 185 -36.15 -17.31 -11.06
N ASP A 186 -37.29 -17.64 -11.66
CA ASP A 186 -37.82 -16.92 -12.82
C ASP A 186 -38.37 -15.56 -12.37
N THR A 187 -38.21 -14.56 -13.22
CA THR A 187 -38.55 -13.16 -12.94
C THR A 187 -39.78 -12.71 -13.73
N PRO A 188 -40.51 -11.67 -13.28
CA PRO A 188 -41.72 -11.21 -13.95
C PRO A 188 -41.50 -10.74 -15.40
N ASP A 189 -40.28 -10.35 -15.77
CA ASP A 189 -39.91 -9.93 -17.12
C ASP A 189 -39.28 -11.04 -17.98
N HIS A 190 -39.56 -12.31 -17.65
CA HIS A 190 -39.15 -13.52 -18.38
C HIS A 190 -37.64 -13.78 -18.47
N ASP A 191 -36.88 -13.22 -17.53
CA ASP A 191 -35.48 -13.58 -17.28
C ASP A 191 -35.36 -14.40 -15.98
N PHE A 192 -34.15 -14.72 -15.53
CA PHE A 192 -33.89 -15.42 -14.26
C PHE A 192 -32.80 -14.76 -13.42
N PHE A 193 -32.81 -15.06 -12.12
CA PHE A 193 -31.62 -14.99 -11.27
C PHE A 193 -31.34 -16.34 -10.60
N ASP A 194 -30.05 -16.66 -10.45
CA ASP A 194 -29.61 -17.86 -9.72
C ASP A 194 -29.23 -17.45 -8.28
N VAL A 195 -29.59 -18.27 -7.29
CA VAL A 195 -29.16 -18.13 -5.90
C VAL A 195 -28.41 -19.38 -5.47
N ASP A 196 -27.24 -19.18 -4.88
CA ASP A 196 -26.45 -20.25 -4.32
C ASP A 196 -26.61 -20.28 -2.79
N PHE A 197 -27.03 -21.42 -2.24
CA PHE A 197 -27.30 -21.61 -0.81
C PHE A 197 -26.18 -22.39 -0.12
N LYS A 198 -25.90 -22.03 1.13
CA LYS A 198 -24.99 -22.73 2.04
C LYS A 198 -25.66 -22.89 3.39
N TYR A 199 -25.72 -24.12 3.91
CA TYR A 199 -26.46 -24.44 5.13
C TYR A 199 -25.53 -24.66 6.33
N ALA A 200 -25.99 -24.30 7.54
CA ALA A 200 -25.25 -24.47 8.80
C ALA A 200 -24.79 -25.92 9.02
N ASP A 201 -25.63 -26.90 8.63
CA ASP A 201 -25.37 -28.34 8.80
C ASP A 201 -24.17 -28.88 8.01
N SER A 202 -23.67 -28.17 6.97
CA SER A 202 -22.74 -28.74 5.98
C SER A 202 -21.32 -29.07 6.51
N ILE A 203 -21.08 -28.90 7.81
CA ILE A 203 -19.73 -28.88 8.42
C ILE A 203 -19.57 -29.97 9.52
N THR A 204 -20.67 -30.51 10.06
CA THR A 204 -20.63 -31.46 11.19
C THR A 204 -20.99 -32.88 10.77
N THR A 205 -20.10 -33.84 11.00
CA THR A 205 -20.24 -35.24 10.54
C THR A 205 -21.03 -36.17 11.46
N ASP A 206 -21.45 -35.72 12.65
CA ASP A 206 -22.13 -36.55 13.64
C ASP A 206 -23.50 -35.96 14.07
N VAL A 207 -24.53 -36.77 13.78
CA VAL A 207 -25.86 -36.92 14.41
C VAL A 207 -26.58 -35.68 15.00
N ALA A 208 -27.83 -35.51 14.54
CA ALA A 208 -28.89 -34.59 15.01
C ALA A 208 -28.77 -33.13 14.54
N ARG A 209 -29.71 -32.76 13.65
CA ARG A 209 -29.81 -31.48 12.96
C ARG A 209 -30.18 -30.35 13.92
N ALA A 210 -29.35 -29.32 14.03
CA ALA A 210 -29.66 -28.12 14.80
C ALA A 210 -30.43 -27.12 13.93
N SER A 211 -31.45 -26.45 14.47
CA SER A 211 -32.15 -25.39 13.75
C SER A 211 -31.22 -24.16 13.58
N PRO A 212 -31.13 -23.55 12.39
CA PRO A 212 -30.26 -22.39 12.18
C PRO A 212 -30.76 -21.17 12.96
N LYS A 213 -29.83 -20.33 13.42
CA LYS A 213 -30.07 -19.06 14.14
C LYS A 213 -30.78 -18.00 13.28
N GLY A 214 -30.90 -18.22 11.98
CA GLY A 214 -31.37 -17.26 10.99
C GLY A 214 -30.79 -17.58 9.61
N ILE A 215 -31.07 -16.72 8.63
CA ILE A 215 -30.49 -16.78 7.29
C ILE A 215 -29.97 -15.41 6.87
N VAL A 216 -28.81 -15.38 6.20
CA VAL A 216 -28.15 -14.15 5.74
C VAL A 216 -28.12 -14.10 4.22
N ILE A 217 -28.82 -13.12 3.65
CA ILE A 217 -28.82 -12.88 2.20
C ILE A 217 -27.60 -12.02 1.86
N VAL A 218 -26.68 -12.58 1.07
CA VAL A 218 -25.43 -11.96 0.66
C VAL A 218 -25.57 -11.40 -0.76
N VAL A 219 -25.51 -10.07 -0.88
CA VAL A 219 -25.63 -9.35 -2.16
C VAL A 219 -24.25 -8.92 -2.66
N PRO A 220 -23.82 -9.34 -3.87
CA PRO A 220 -22.48 -9.11 -4.41
C PRO A 220 -22.24 -7.67 -4.90
N GLY A 221 -21.01 -7.39 -5.34
CA GLY A 221 -20.66 -6.15 -6.03
C GLY A 221 -20.95 -6.20 -7.55
N LEU A 222 -20.70 -5.08 -8.23
CA LEU A 222 -20.80 -4.95 -9.69
C LEU A 222 -19.89 -5.97 -10.39
N GLN A 223 -20.40 -6.64 -11.43
CA GLN A 223 -19.72 -7.72 -12.17
C GLN A 223 -19.20 -8.86 -11.28
N SER A 224 -19.85 -9.10 -10.13
CA SER A 224 -19.45 -10.12 -9.14
C SER A 224 -20.58 -11.11 -8.86
N ASN A 225 -20.23 -12.26 -8.28
CA ASN A 225 -21.13 -13.40 -8.12
C ASN A 225 -20.82 -14.21 -6.85
N SER A 226 -21.60 -15.26 -6.61
CA SER A 226 -21.48 -16.16 -5.46
C SER A 226 -20.09 -16.79 -5.34
N ASN A 227 -19.43 -17.11 -6.45
CA ASN A 227 -18.10 -17.72 -6.46
C ASN A 227 -16.96 -16.73 -6.15
N SER A 228 -17.23 -15.43 -6.07
CA SER A 228 -16.26 -14.46 -5.56
C SER A 228 -15.85 -14.78 -4.11
N SER A 229 -14.57 -14.58 -3.78
CA SER A 229 -14.01 -14.97 -2.48
C SER A 229 -14.68 -14.25 -1.31
N LEU A 230 -15.12 -13.01 -1.49
CA LEU A 230 -15.80 -12.22 -0.47
C LEU A 230 -17.21 -12.75 -0.18
N VAL A 231 -17.94 -13.20 -1.20
CA VAL A 231 -19.29 -13.76 -1.00
C VAL A 231 -19.20 -15.12 -0.30
N ARG A 232 -18.24 -15.97 -0.69
CA ARG A 232 -17.93 -17.22 0.02
C ARG A 232 -17.47 -16.98 1.46
N GLU A 233 -16.61 -16.00 1.73
CA GLU A 233 -16.20 -15.63 3.09
C GLU A 233 -17.37 -15.11 3.95
N MET A 234 -18.28 -14.34 3.37
CA MET A 234 -19.48 -13.85 4.05
C MET A 234 -20.41 -15.01 4.43
N ALA A 235 -20.71 -15.90 3.48
CA ALA A 235 -21.48 -17.11 3.75
C ALA A 235 -20.80 -17.99 4.82
N GLN A 236 -19.49 -18.21 4.72
CA GLN A 236 -18.72 -18.99 5.68
C GLN A 236 -18.78 -18.41 7.10
N ALA A 237 -18.75 -17.09 7.26
CA ALA A 237 -18.83 -16.43 8.56
C ALA A 237 -20.22 -16.55 9.21
N CYS A 238 -21.28 -16.60 8.40
CA CYS A 238 -22.66 -16.84 8.82
C CYS A 238 -22.85 -18.30 9.24
N VAL A 239 -22.45 -19.23 8.37
CA VAL A 239 -22.52 -20.69 8.56
C VAL A 239 -21.72 -21.13 9.79
N ALA A 240 -20.52 -20.57 10.00
CA ALA A 240 -19.71 -20.82 11.21
C ALA A 240 -20.36 -20.32 12.52
N ARG A 241 -21.39 -19.46 12.45
CA ARG A 241 -22.17 -18.97 13.59
C ARG A 241 -23.54 -19.64 13.72
N GLY A 242 -23.85 -20.61 12.85
CA GLY A 242 -25.12 -21.32 12.82
C GLY A 242 -26.23 -20.62 12.02
N PHE A 243 -25.90 -19.65 11.17
CA PHE A 243 -26.85 -19.06 10.22
C PHE A 243 -26.70 -19.71 8.85
N ASP A 244 -27.82 -19.96 8.16
CA ASP A 244 -27.76 -20.28 6.73
C ASP A 244 -27.36 -19.04 5.91
N ALA A 245 -26.88 -19.24 4.69
CA ALA A 245 -26.49 -18.16 3.79
C ALA A 245 -27.03 -18.36 2.37
N ALA A 246 -27.56 -17.29 1.79
CA ALA A 246 -28.08 -17.27 0.42
C ALA A 246 -27.36 -16.18 -0.39
N ALA A 247 -26.53 -16.57 -1.36
CA ALA A 247 -25.83 -15.66 -2.25
C ALA A 247 -26.62 -15.45 -3.54
N ILE A 248 -27.25 -14.28 -3.68
CA ILE A 248 -27.93 -13.90 -4.92
C ILE A 248 -26.90 -13.53 -5.99
N ASN A 249 -27.06 -14.06 -7.21
CA ASN A 249 -26.28 -13.61 -8.35
C ASN A 249 -27.12 -12.61 -9.15
N PHE A 250 -26.59 -11.42 -9.43
CA PHE A 250 -27.20 -10.54 -10.42
C PHE A 250 -27.30 -11.24 -11.78
N ARG A 251 -28.34 -10.91 -12.55
CA ARG A 251 -28.60 -11.56 -13.86
C ARG A 251 -27.36 -11.50 -14.75
N GLY A 252 -27.05 -12.63 -15.38
CA GLY A 252 -25.87 -12.82 -16.25
C GLY A 252 -24.54 -13.03 -15.50
N CYS A 253 -24.47 -12.76 -14.19
CA CYS A 253 -23.24 -12.92 -13.41
C CYS A 253 -23.06 -14.33 -12.84
N SER A 254 -24.09 -15.18 -12.85
CA SER A 254 -24.08 -16.52 -12.21
C SER A 254 -23.16 -17.54 -12.90
N GLY A 255 -22.69 -17.25 -14.11
CA GLY A 255 -22.02 -18.17 -15.02
C GLY A 255 -22.89 -18.62 -16.19
N THR A 256 -24.22 -18.41 -16.10
CA THR A 256 -25.14 -18.51 -17.25
C THR A 256 -25.49 -17.09 -17.73
N PRO A 257 -25.35 -16.77 -19.03
CA PRO A 257 -25.88 -15.52 -19.59
C PRO A 257 -27.40 -15.45 -19.38
N ASN A 258 -27.92 -14.28 -19.02
CA ASN A 258 -29.35 -14.07 -18.76
C ASN A 258 -30.18 -14.05 -20.06
N GLU A 259 -31.50 -14.19 -19.97
CA GLU A 259 -32.41 -14.46 -21.08
C GLU A 259 -33.06 -13.22 -21.71
N GLY A 260 -32.77 -12.01 -21.21
CA GLY A 260 -33.10 -10.74 -21.88
C GLY A 260 -31.97 -9.69 -21.90
N LEU A 261 -32.24 -8.53 -22.51
CA LEU A 261 -31.32 -7.37 -22.46
C LEU A 261 -31.22 -6.74 -21.06
N ARG A 262 -32.30 -6.81 -20.28
CA ARG A 262 -32.41 -6.29 -18.90
C ARG A 262 -31.68 -7.18 -17.90
N ALA A 263 -30.38 -6.96 -17.75
CA ALA A 263 -29.58 -7.64 -16.73
C ALA A 263 -29.81 -7.04 -15.33
N TYR A 264 -29.16 -5.92 -14.99
CA TYR A 264 -29.32 -5.20 -13.73
C TYR A 264 -28.69 -3.79 -13.84
N HIS A 265 -28.94 -2.93 -12.87
CA HIS A 265 -28.42 -1.56 -12.81
C HIS A 265 -28.03 -1.15 -11.36
N LEU A 266 -27.49 0.06 -11.17
CA LEU A 266 -26.87 0.49 -9.90
C LEU A 266 -27.78 0.47 -8.65
N GLY A 267 -29.10 0.38 -8.82
CA GLY A 267 -30.08 0.33 -7.73
C GLY A 267 -31.16 -0.72 -7.97
N PHE A 268 -30.83 -1.80 -8.67
CA PHE A 268 -31.79 -2.85 -9.02
C PHE A 268 -32.09 -3.73 -7.80
N THR A 269 -33.27 -3.51 -7.23
CA THR A 269 -33.71 -4.02 -5.93
C THR A 269 -34.63 -5.24 -6.00
N ASP A 270 -35.10 -5.58 -7.18
CA ASP A 270 -36.39 -6.28 -7.30
C ASP A 270 -36.22 -7.79 -7.22
N ASP A 271 -35.19 -8.34 -7.87
CA ASP A 271 -34.71 -9.72 -7.65
C ASP A 271 -34.38 -9.98 -6.15
N LEU A 272 -33.85 -8.98 -5.43
CA LEU A 272 -33.58 -9.08 -3.99
C LEU A 272 -34.88 -9.11 -3.15
N LYS A 273 -35.85 -8.23 -3.45
CA LYS A 273 -37.16 -8.23 -2.77
C LYS A 273 -37.95 -9.51 -3.05
N GLN A 274 -37.89 -10.04 -4.28
CA GLN A 274 -38.43 -11.34 -4.65
C GLN A 274 -37.79 -12.47 -3.83
N LEU A 275 -36.45 -12.49 -3.70
CA LEU A 275 -35.74 -13.48 -2.89
C LEU A 275 -36.09 -13.40 -1.39
N ILE A 276 -36.19 -12.19 -0.83
CA ILE A 276 -36.60 -11.97 0.56
C ILE A 276 -37.98 -12.60 0.82
N GLY A 277 -38.95 -12.36 -0.06
CA GLY A 277 -40.29 -12.96 0.02
C GLY A 277 -40.25 -14.48 -0.04
N ILE A 278 -39.53 -15.06 -1.00
CA ILE A 278 -39.38 -16.52 -1.18
C ILE A 278 -38.73 -17.18 0.06
N ILE A 279 -37.71 -16.56 0.64
CA ILE A 279 -37.04 -17.08 1.83
C ILE A 279 -37.94 -16.99 3.07
N HIS A 280 -38.62 -15.85 3.28
CA HIS A 280 -39.59 -15.69 4.36
C HIS A 280 -40.69 -16.77 4.31
N ASP A 281 -41.26 -16.99 3.12
CA ASP A 281 -42.28 -18.02 2.88
C ASP A 281 -41.80 -19.42 3.26
N ARG A 282 -40.55 -19.77 2.89
CA ARG A 282 -39.93 -21.07 3.20
C ARG A 282 -39.69 -21.28 4.68
N LEU A 283 -39.24 -20.24 5.40
CA LEU A 283 -38.97 -20.32 6.83
C LEU A 283 -40.27 -20.45 7.64
N THR A 284 -41.33 -19.73 7.24
CA THR A 284 -42.63 -19.76 7.93
C THR A 284 -43.38 -21.08 7.69
N LYS A 285 -43.22 -21.72 6.52
CA LYS A 285 -43.97 -22.95 6.15
C LYS A 285 -43.35 -24.26 6.65
N ASN A 286 -42.09 -24.27 7.07
CA ASN A 286 -41.34 -25.50 7.40
C ASN A 286 -41.18 -25.81 8.91
N ASN A 287 -41.90 -25.12 9.81
CA ASN A 287 -41.73 -25.27 11.28
C ASN A 287 -42.89 -26.07 11.92
N PRO A 288 -42.74 -27.39 12.24
CA PRO A 288 -43.89 -28.27 12.52
C PRO A 288 -44.45 -28.22 13.97
N LEU A 289 -44.17 -27.16 14.74
CA LEU A 289 -44.42 -27.14 16.20
C LEU A 289 -45.31 -25.98 16.68
N THR A 290 -46.05 -25.32 15.80
CA THR A 290 -46.95 -24.19 16.13
C THR A 290 -48.23 -24.56 16.88
N GLU A 291 -48.43 -25.81 17.30
CA GLU A 291 -49.63 -26.24 18.04
C GLU A 291 -49.43 -26.50 19.55
N ASN A 292 -48.28 -27.00 20.03
CA ASN A 292 -48.12 -27.41 21.44
C ASN A 292 -46.66 -27.32 21.96
N ALA A 293 -46.30 -26.23 22.67
CA ALA A 293 -45.00 -26.10 23.34
C ALA A 293 -45.00 -25.15 24.56
N THR A 294 -45.46 -25.61 25.72
CA THR A 294 -45.55 -24.80 26.97
C THR A 294 -44.27 -24.81 27.82
N THR A 295 -43.11 -24.53 27.23
CA THR A 295 -41.87 -24.10 27.95
C THR A 295 -40.89 -23.45 26.98
N PHE A 296 -40.53 -22.18 27.24
CA PHE A 296 -39.40 -21.44 26.64
C PHE A 296 -39.13 -21.66 25.14
N SER A 297 -39.99 -21.03 24.33
CA SER A 297 -39.76 -20.45 22.98
C SER A 297 -38.79 -21.13 22.00
N LYS A 298 -39.32 -21.57 20.86
CA LYS A 298 -38.55 -21.76 19.61
C LYS A 298 -39.05 -20.78 18.54
N LYS A 299 -38.30 -19.69 18.33
CA LYS A 299 -38.57 -18.59 17.36
C LYS A 299 -38.43 -19.06 15.91
N THR A 300 -39.20 -18.47 14.99
CA THR A 300 -38.96 -18.61 13.54
C THR A 300 -37.62 -17.95 13.16
N PRO A 301 -36.76 -18.59 12.34
CA PRO A 301 -35.45 -18.03 12.03
C PRO A 301 -35.53 -16.62 11.40
N PRO A 302 -34.77 -15.63 11.91
CA PRO A 302 -34.71 -14.27 11.36
C PRO A 302 -33.93 -14.18 10.05
N ILE A 303 -34.28 -13.19 9.24
CA ILE A 303 -33.54 -12.81 8.02
C ILE A 303 -32.58 -11.66 8.34
N PHE A 304 -31.40 -11.69 7.75
CA PHE A 304 -30.45 -10.58 7.76
C PHE A 304 -29.93 -10.30 6.34
N LEU A 305 -29.60 -9.04 6.04
CA LEU A 305 -29.09 -8.65 4.72
C LEU A 305 -27.62 -8.19 4.80
N SER A 306 -26.80 -8.55 3.82
CA SER A 306 -25.42 -8.04 3.77
C SER A 306 -24.94 -7.77 2.34
N GLY A 307 -24.79 -6.48 2.03
CA GLY A 307 -24.40 -5.96 0.72
C GLY A 307 -22.94 -5.47 0.64
N LYS A 308 -22.36 -5.48 -0.56
CA LYS A 308 -20.96 -5.08 -0.83
C LYS A 308 -20.87 -4.21 -2.07
N SER A 309 -20.25 -3.02 -2.00
CA SER A 309 -20.16 -2.09 -3.13
C SER A 309 -21.55 -1.79 -3.71
N LEU A 310 -21.83 -2.08 -4.99
CA LEU A 310 -23.16 -2.09 -5.58
C LEU A 310 -24.22 -2.77 -4.68
N GLY A 311 -23.94 -3.98 -4.19
CA GLY A 311 -24.87 -4.69 -3.32
C GLY A 311 -25.16 -3.97 -2.00
N ALA A 312 -24.27 -3.09 -1.53
CA ALA A 312 -24.55 -2.24 -0.36
C ALA A 312 -25.54 -1.12 -0.70
N ASN A 313 -25.43 -0.53 -1.89
CA ASN A 313 -26.40 0.43 -2.40
C ASN A 313 -27.79 -0.24 -2.59
N VAL A 314 -27.81 -1.42 -3.22
CA VAL A 314 -29.04 -2.22 -3.42
C VAL A 314 -29.70 -2.62 -2.09
N VAL A 315 -28.94 -3.11 -1.09
CA VAL A 315 -29.50 -3.47 0.22
C VAL A 315 -30.05 -2.26 0.96
N LEU A 316 -29.35 -1.13 1.00
CA LEU A 316 -29.83 0.08 1.69
C LEU A 316 -31.07 0.67 0.99
N LYS A 317 -31.10 0.70 -0.35
CA LYS A 317 -32.29 1.10 -1.13
C LYS A 317 -33.47 0.18 -0.83
N ALA A 318 -33.30 -1.14 -0.91
CA ALA A 318 -34.35 -2.11 -0.60
C ALA A 318 -34.90 -1.98 0.83
N LEU A 319 -34.03 -1.73 1.83
CA LEU A 319 -34.47 -1.52 3.21
C LEU A 319 -35.29 -0.25 3.39
N GLY A 320 -34.93 0.86 2.74
CA GLY A 320 -35.70 2.10 2.77
C GLY A 320 -36.94 2.11 1.87
N GLU A 321 -37.01 1.22 0.88
CA GLU A 321 -38.23 0.94 0.10
C GLU A 321 -39.23 0.06 0.87
N LEU A 322 -38.73 -0.95 1.60
CA LEU A 322 -39.56 -1.77 2.50
C LEU A 322 -40.07 -0.94 3.68
N GLY A 323 -39.24 -0.04 4.21
CA GLY A 323 -39.59 0.85 5.31
C GLY A 323 -40.09 0.07 6.52
N ASP A 324 -41.34 0.31 6.92
CA ASP A 324 -41.98 -0.36 8.06
C ASP A 324 -42.29 -1.85 7.80
N THR A 325 -42.52 -2.25 6.55
CA THR A 325 -42.84 -3.66 6.18
C THR A 325 -41.65 -4.60 6.34
N VAL A 326 -40.44 -4.07 6.55
CA VAL A 326 -39.21 -4.83 6.79
C VAL A 326 -39.35 -5.87 7.92
N HIS A 327 -40.17 -5.57 8.93
CA HIS A 327 -40.43 -6.46 10.07
C HIS A 327 -41.40 -7.60 9.75
N GLU A 328 -42.29 -7.43 8.76
CA GLU A 328 -43.21 -8.49 8.30
C GLU A 328 -42.42 -9.67 7.72
N TYR A 329 -41.35 -9.37 6.96
CA TYR A 329 -40.42 -10.36 6.43
C TYR A 329 -39.52 -11.02 7.50
N ASN A 330 -39.66 -10.68 8.79
CA ASN A 330 -38.77 -11.09 9.89
C ASN A 330 -37.29 -10.68 9.65
N ILE A 331 -37.05 -9.55 8.99
CA ILE A 331 -35.70 -8.99 8.86
C ILE A 331 -35.34 -8.31 10.19
N GLN A 332 -34.24 -8.76 10.81
CA GLN A 332 -33.78 -8.26 12.11
C GLN A 332 -32.56 -7.34 12.02
N GLY A 333 -31.91 -7.25 10.86
CA GLY A 333 -30.82 -6.29 10.65
C GLY A 333 -30.09 -6.43 9.33
N ALA A 334 -29.17 -5.50 9.07
CA ALA A 334 -28.30 -5.52 7.91
C ALA A 334 -26.89 -5.01 8.21
N ALA A 335 -25.88 -5.54 7.51
CA ALA A 335 -24.51 -5.02 7.58
C ALA A 335 -23.90 -4.90 6.18
N VAL A 336 -23.62 -3.67 5.76
CA VAL A 336 -23.28 -3.31 4.39
C VAL A 336 -21.95 -2.55 4.28
N TYR A 337 -21.25 -2.74 3.17
CA TYR A 337 -19.83 -2.44 3.09
C TYR A 337 -19.43 -1.68 1.83
N CYS A 338 -18.69 -0.57 2.02
CA CYS A 338 -18.15 0.28 0.96
C CYS A 338 -19.25 0.80 0.02
N CYS A 339 -20.31 1.33 0.61
CA CYS A 339 -21.50 1.75 -0.13
C CYS A 339 -21.25 3.03 -0.94
N PRO A 340 -21.55 3.03 -2.26
CA PRO A 340 -21.59 4.23 -3.07
C PRO A 340 -22.92 4.96 -2.85
N PHE A 341 -23.03 5.77 -1.78
CA PHE A 341 -24.28 6.42 -1.37
C PHE A 341 -24.96 7.27 -2.47
N ASP A 342 -24.13 7.94 -3.28
CA ASP A 342 -24.51 8.90 -4.33
C ASP A 342 -23.87 8.42 -5.64
N ASN A 343 -24.67 7.78 -6.51
CA ASN A 343 -24.19 7.17 -7.73
C ASN A 343 -23.63 8.21 -8.71
N GLN A 344 -24.33 9.34 -8.87
CA GLN A 344 -23.92 10.41 -9.78
C GLN A 344 -22.55 10.97 -9.40
N ARG A 345 -22.34 11.26 -8.12
CA ARG A 345 -21.09 11.84 -7.62
C ARG A 345 -19.94 10.84 -7.64
N ASN A 346 -20.20 9.58 -7.33
CA ASN A 346 -19.17 8.55 -7.38
C ASN A 346 -18.73 8.25 -8.83
N VAL A 347 -19.64 8.21 -9.80
CA VAL A 347 -19.27 8.14 -11.24
C VAL A 347 -18.48 9.38 -11.66
N ASN A 348 -18.92 10.59 -11.28
CA ASN A 348 -18.17 11.83 -11.54
C ASN A 348 -16.79 11.86 -10.86
N PHE A 349 -16.60 11.20 -9.72
CA PHE A 349 -15.30 11.05 -9.07
C PHE A 349 -14.39 10.02 -9.77
N LEU A 350 -14.96 8.91 -10.26
CA LEU A 350 -14.23 7.94 -11.09
C LEU A 350 -13.69 8.55 -12.39
N LEU A 351 -14.28 9.63 -12.90
CA LEU A 351 -13.79 10.40 -14.05
C LEU A 351 -12.59 11.32 -13.73
N GLN A 352 -12.10 11.35 -12.48
CA GLN A 352 -11.07 12.29 -12.02
C GLN A 352 -9.74 11.61 -11.63
N GLY A 353 -8.65 12.40 -11.72
CA GLY A 353 -7.35 12.08 -11.14
C GLY A 353 -6.80 10.69 -11.45
N LEU A 354 -6.35 9.99 -10.40
CA LEU A 354 -5.83 8.62 -10.51
C LEU A 354 -6.95 7.59 -10.75
N SER A 355 -8.17 7.84 -10.26
CA SER A 355 -9.29 6.90 -10.42
C SER A 355 -9.72 6.75 -11.88
N LYS A 356 -9.61 7.82 -12.68
CA LYS A 356 -9.81 7.75 -14.15
C LYS A 356 -8.86 6.75 -14.83
N VAL A 357 -7.61 6.73 -14.39
CA VAL A 357 -6.53 5.93 -15.00
C VAL A 357 -6.55 4.48 -14.52
N VAL A 358 -6.94 4.22 -13.26
CA VAL A 358 -6.93 2.86 -12.69
C VAL A 358 -8.25 2.13 -12.90
N TYR A 359 -9.40 2.80 -12.72
CA TYR A 359 -10.70 2.15 -12.63
C TYR A 359 -11.59 2.42 -13.84
N ASN A 360 -11.82 3.69 -14.22
CA ASN A 360 -12.79 4.05 -15.27
C ASN A 360 -12.55 3.31 -16.60
N GLY A 361 -11.31 3.34 -17.12
CA GLY A 361 -11.00 2.71 -18.41
C GLY A 361 -11.24 1.19 -18.43
N ASN A 362 -10.85 0.49 -17.36
CA ASN A 362 -11.02 -0.96 -17.25
C ASN A 362 -12.49 -1.34 -17.02
N LEU A 363 -13.20 -0.59 -16.15
CA LEU A 363 -14.61 -0.83 -15.84
C LEU A 363 -15.50 -0.56 -17.06
N LEU A 364 -15.31 0.57 -17.74
CA LEU A 364 -16.06 0.89 -18.96
C LEU A 364 -15.84 -0.15 -20.06
N GLN A 365 -14.60 -0.57 -20.30
CA GLN A 365 -14.32 -1.60 -21.31
C GLN A 365 -15.01 -2.93 -20.97
N SER A 366 -15.01 -3.31 -19.68
CA SER A 366 -15.71 -4.50 -19.18
C SER A 366 -17.23 -4.40 -19.38
N LEU A 367 -17.84 -3.26 -19.00
CA LEU A 367 -19.27 -3.00 -19.17
C LEU A 367 -19.69 -3.01 -20.65
N LYS A 368 -18.95 -2.32 -21.52
CA LYS A 368 -19.17 -2.32 -22.99
C LYS A 368 -19.08 -3.73 -23.58
N SER A 369 -18.09 -4.52 -23.19
CA SER A 369 -17.95 -5.90 -23.69
C SER A 369 -19.13 -6.80 -23.26
N MET A 370 -19.67 -6.63 -22.06
CA MET A 370 -20.91 -7.33 -21.68
C MET A 370 -22.12 -6.84 -22.49
N ALA A 371 -22.34 -5.52 -22.55
CA ALA A 371 -23.51 -4.92 -23.19
C ALA A 371 -23.58 -5.20 -24.70
N LEU A 372 -22.43 -5.19 -25.39
CA LEU A 372 -22.36 -5.55 -26.81
C LEU A 372 -22.68 -7.05 -27.01
N SER A 373 -22.15 -7.94 -26.17
CA SER A 373 -22.48 -9.37 -26.23
C SER A 373 -23.94 -9.67 -25.88
N GLN A 374 -24.56 -8.89 -24.98
CA GLN A 374 -26.00 -8.92 -24.71
C GLN A 374 -26.79 -8.48 -25.95
N PHE A 375 -26.39 -7.37 -26.59
CA PHE A 375 -27.04 -6.86 -27.78
C PHE A 375 -26.96 -7.85 -28.95
N GLU A 376 -25.78 -8.43 -29.21
CA GLU A 376 -25.59 -9.48 -30.23
C GLU A 376 -26.50 -10.69 -30.04
N ARG A 377 -26.79 -11.09 -28.80
CA ARG A 377 -27.68 -12.22 -28.48
C ARG A 377 -29.17 -11.91 -28.67
N PHE A 378 -29.56 -10.64 -28.61
CA PHE A 378 -30.96 -10.20 -28.51
C PHE A 378 -31.36 -9.10 -29.50
N ALA A 379 -30.57 -8.88 -30.56
CA ALA A 379 -30.80 -7.83 -31.55
C ALA A 379 -32.18 -7.90 -32.24
N ASP A 380 -32.74 -9.11 -32.38
CA ASP A 380 -34.08 -9.35 -32.96
C ASP A 380 -35.24 -9.18 -31.95
N THR A 381 -34.95 -8.84 -30.68
CA THR A 381 -36.00 -8.70 -29.64
C THR A 381 -36.72 -7.35 -29.70
N PRO A 382 -38.00 -7.29 -29.28
CA PRO A 382 -38.74 -6.02 -29.24
C PRO A 382 -38.10 -4.91 -28.38
N THR A 383 -37.19 -5.25 -27.46
CA THR A 383 -36.45 -4.29 -26.62
C THR A 383 -35.13 -3.80 -27.23
N ALA A 384 -34.62 -4.41 -28.29
CA ALA A 384 -33.34 -4.03 -28.89
C ALA A 384 -33.33 -2.61 -29.47
N HIS A 385 -34.47 -2.16 -30.01
CA HIS A 385 -34.62 -0.82 -30.59
C HIS A 385 -34.49 0.34 -29.57
N LEU A 386 -34.43 0.04 -28.27
CA LEU A 386 -34.24 1.01 -27.20
C LEU A 386 -32.76 1.37 -26.98
N VAL A 387 -31.82 0.51 -27.41
CA VAL A 387 -30.38 0.71 -27.20
C VAL A 387 -29.76 1.43 -28.39
N ASP A 388 -29.11 2.56 -28.14
CA ASP A 388 -28.28 3.22 -29.15
C ASP A 388 -26.95 2.47 -29.29
N LEU A 389 -26.87 1.63 -30.32
CA LEU A 389 -25.68 0.82 -30.60
C LEU A 389 -24.47 1.68 -31.03
N GLU A 390 -24.66 2.83 -31.69
CA GLU A 390 -23.56 3.70 -32.13
C GLU A 390 -22.98 4.46 -30.92
N LEU A 391 -23.83 4.95 -30.03
CA LEU A 391 -23.42 5.55 -28.76
C LEU A 391 -22.77 4.51 -27.82
N LEU A 392 -23.33 3.29 -27.73
CA LEU A 392 -22.74 2.19 -26.95
C LEU A 392 -21.35 1.79 -27.48
N GLN A 393 -21.17 1.72 -28.80
CA GLN A 393 -19.86 1.44 -29.40
C GLN A 393 -18.87 2.60 -29.21
N SER A 394 -19.31 3.86 -29.30
CA SER A 394 -18.43 5.04 -29.24
C SER A 394 -18.16 5.59 -27.82
N CYS A 395 -18.97 5.26 -26.81
CA CYS A 395 -18.88 5.86 -25.47
C CYS A 395 -17.50 5.74 -24.79
N THR A 396 -17.10 6.78 -24.06
CA THR A 396 -15.77 6.98 -23.44
C THR A 396 -15.82 7.16 -21.91
N THR A 397 -17.02 7.32 -21.36
CA THR A 397 -17.33 7.44 -19.94
C THR A 397 -18.43 6.46 -19.52
N ILE A 398 -18.50 6.16 -18.22
CA ILE A 398 -19.58 5.31 -17.66
C ILE A 398 -20.95 6.00 -17.83
N THR A 399 -21.01 7.33 -17.77
CA THR A 399 -22.25 8.09 -17.99
C THR A 399 -22.77 7.98 -19.42
N GLU A 400 -21.90 8.08 -20.43
CA GLU A 400 -22.29 7.83 -21.84
C GLU A 400 -22.70 6.36 -22.09
N PHE A 401 -22.17 5.41 -21.33
CA PHE A 401 -22.62 4.01 -21.35
C PHE A 401 -23.99 3.83 -20.71
N ASP A 402 -24.22 4.44 -19.54
CA ASP A 402 -25.50 4.37 -18.85
C ASP A 402 -26.61 5.03 -19.68
N GLU A 403 -26.34 6.18 -20.32
CA GLU A 403 -27.27 6.84 -21.24
C GLU A 403 -27.61 5.96 -22.46
N ALA A 404 -26.62 5.29 -23.06
CA ALA A 404 -26.81 4.47 -24.27
C ALA A 404 -27.53 3.13 -24.03
N PHE A 405 -27.41 2.58 -22.82
CA PHE A 405 -27.78 1.19 -22.52
C PHE A 405 -28.69 1.08 -21.28
N THR A 406 -28.24 1.59 -20.14
CA THR A 406 -28.95 1.39 -18.86
C THR A 406 -30.27 2.17 -18.79
N VAL A 407 -30.22 3.47 -19.10
CA VAL A 407 -31.34 4.41 -19.06
C VAL A 407 -32.52 3.91 -19.91
N PRO A 408 -32.38 3.69 -21.23
CA PRO A 408 -33.51 3.33 -22.07
C PRO A 408 -33.99 1.88 -21.87
N LEU A 409 -33.10 0.95 -21.47
CA LEU A 409 -33.55 -0.42 -21.16
C LEU A 409 -34.42 -0.46 -19.91
N PHE A 410 -34.10 0.29 -18.85
CA PHE A 410 -34.87 0.27 -17.60
C PHE A 410 -35.99 1.32 -17.53
N GLY A 411 -36.00 2.32 -18.42
CA GLY A 411 -37.08 3.31 -18.53
C GLY A 411 -36.91 4.51 -17.59
N PHE A 412 -35.66 4.94 -17.38
CA PHE A 412 -35.33 6.23 -16.74
C PHE A 412 -35.40 7.36 -17.77
N ASP A 413 -35.63 8.60 -17.33
CA ASP A 413 -35.73 9.76 -18.24
C ASP A 413 -34.36 10.15 -18.84
N ASP A 414 -33.30 10.16 -18.01
CA ASP A 414 -31.90 10.35 -18.39
C ASP A 414 -30.95 9.72 -17.34
N HIS A 415 -29.63 9.82 -17.52
CA HIS A 415 -28.66 9.33 -16.54
C HIS A 415 -28.72 10.05 -15.17
N LEU A 416 -29.23 11.27 -15.09
CA LEU A 416 -29.36 12.03 -13.83
C LEU A 416 -30.54 11.49 -13.02
N ASP A 417 -31.69 11.29 -13.66
CA ASP A 417 -32.85 10.60 -13.10
C ASP A 417 -32.47 9.19 -12.63
N TYR A 418 -31.83 8.40 -13.50
CA TYR A 418 -31.29 7.08 -13.17
C TYR A 418 -30.40 7.10 -11.93
N TYR A 419 -29.39 7.96 -11.86
CA TYR A 419 -28.52 8.04 -10.69
C TYR A 419 -29.26 8.53 -9.44
N ASN A 420 -30.23 9.44 -9.57
CA ASN A 420 -31.04 9.95 -8.47
C ASN A 420 -31.98 8.88 -7.87
N GLN A 421 -32.75 8.19 -8.73
CA GLN A 421 -33.65 7.10 -8.30
C GLN A 421 -32.88 5.90 -7.71
N THR A 422 -31.63 5.69 -8.12
CA THR A 422 -30.84 4.54 -7.66
C THR A 422 -29.93 4.80 -6.47
N SER A 423 -29.64 6.06 -6.12
CA SER A 423 -28.75 6.40 -5.00
C SER A 423 -29.40 6.09 -3.65
N CYS A 424 -28.84 5.15 -2.88
CA CYS A 424 -29.44 4.73 -1.60
C CYS A 424 -29.51 5.85 -0.56
N LEU A 425 -28.70 6.92 -0.71
CA LEU A 425 -28.77 8.15 0.09
C LEU A 425 -30.20 8.67 0.25
N ASN A 426 -31.02 8.55 -0.80
CA ASN A 426 -32.40 9.03 -0.86
C ASN A 426 -33.41 8.15 -0.09
N PHE A 427 -32.94 7.09 0.59
CA PHE A 427 -33.76 6.07 1.25
C PHE A 427 -33.33 5.78 2.71
N LEU A 428 -32.22 6.37 3.19
CA LEU A 428 -31.61 6.02 4.49
C LEU A 428 -32.40 6.51 5.71
N ASP A 429 -33.31 7.46 5.52
CA ASP A 429 -34.22 7.98 6.54
C ASP A 429 -35.36 6.99 6.88
N ARG A 430 -35.66 6.05 5.98
CA ARG A 430 -36.77 5.08 6.09
C ARG A 430 -36.36 3.72 6.65
N ILE A 431 -35.06 3.49 6.83
CA ILE A 431 -34.54 2.22 7.36
C ILE A 431 -34.94 2.09 8.83
N GLN A 432 -35.69 1.04 9.19
CA GLN A 432 -36.14 0.79 10.57
C GLN A 432 -35.30 -0.23 11.34
N VAL A 433 -34.70 -1.20 10.65
CA VAL A 433 -33.91 -2.28 11.27
C VAL A 433 -32.48 -1.86 11.64
N PRO A 434 -31.87 -2.49 12.67
CA PRO A 434 -30.44 -2.36 12.96
C PRO A 434 -29.59 -2.45 11.70
N THR A 435 -28.84 -1.41 11.38
CA THR A 435 -28.08 -1.33 10.13
C THR A 435 -26.66 -0.84 10.37
N LEU A 436 -25.68 -1.70 10.11
CA LEU A 436 -24.25 -1.36 10.14
C LEU A 436 -23.77 -0.95 8.75
N ILE A 437 -23.10 0.20 8.64
CA ILE A 437 -22.50 0.69 7.39
C ILE A 437 -21.00 0.92 7.60
N CYS A 438 -20.13 0.06 7.06
CA CYS A 438 -18.68 0.27 7.14
C CYS A 438 -18.14 0.79 5.79
N ASN A 439 -17.65 2.03 5.80
CA ASN A 439 -17.05 2.70 4.65
C ASN A 439 -15.70 3.30 5.08
N ALA A 440 -14.66 3.02 4.30
CA ALA A 440 -13.34 3.56 4.54
C ALA A 440 -13.30 5.02 4.11
N ARG A 441 -12.71 5.90 4.93
CA ARG A 441 -12.44 7.32 4.58
C ARG A 441 -11.55 7.43 3.34
N ASP A 442 -10.77 6.40 3.06
CA ASP A 442 -9.87 6.35 1.92
C ASP A 442 -10.45 5.59 0.71
N ASP A 443 -11.67 5.03 0.72
CA ASP A 443 -12.24 4.29 -0.43
C ASP A 443 -12.06 5.02 -1.79
N PRO A 444 -11.33 4.47 -2.79
CA PRO A 444 -11.02 5.15 -4.05
C PRO A 444 -12.15 5.21 -5.08
N PHE A 445 -13.31 4.62 -4.79
CA PHE A 445 -14.55 4.83 -5.55
C PHE A 445 -15.38 6.00 -4.98
N MET A 446 -15.02 6.51 -3.80
CA MET A 446 -15.73 7.59 -3.10
C MET A 446 -14.97 8.93 -3.19
N ASP A 447 -15.73 10.03 -3.32
CA ASP A 447 -15.20 11.40 -3.18
C ASP A 447 -14.71 11.64 -1.74
N PRO A 448 -13.39 11.86 -1.52
CA PRO A 448 -12.85 12.07 -0.17
C PRO A 448 -13.29 13.38 0.50
N VAL A 449 -13.93 14.29 -0.25
CA VAL A 449 -14.50 15.56 0.24
C VAL A 449 -15.99 15.43 0.57
N TYR A 450 -16.63 14.31 0.23
CA TYR A 450 -18.06 14.07 0.47
C TYR A 450 -18.33 12.64 0.89
N TYR A 451 -18.29 12.43 2.20
CA TYR A 451 -19.13 11.40 2.81
C TYR A 451 -20.33 12.11 3.46
N PRO A 452 -21.55 11.56 3.36
CA PRO A 452 -22.75 12.32 3.76
C PRO A 452 -22.84 12.73 5.24
N TRP A 453 -22.00 12.17 6.12
CA TRP A 453 -21.88 12.56 7.54
C TRP A 453 -20.90 13.71 7.81
N ASP A 454 -20.13 14.18 6.81
CA ASP A 454 -19.20 15.32 6.97
C ASP A 454 -19.92 16.66 7.23
N PHE A 455 -21.27 16.68 7.23
CA PHE A 455 -22.13 17.82 7.58
C PHE A 455 -22.60 17.83 9.05
N HIS A 456 -21.86 17.20 9.98
CA HIS A 456 -22.23 17.04 11.40
C HIS A 456 -23.54 16.25 11.65
N CYS A 457 -23.86 15.33 10.74
CA CYS A 457 -24.96 14.39 10.92
C CYS A 457 -24.43 13.08 11.54
N ASP A 458 -24.68 12.88 12.83
CA ASP A 458 -24.40 11.60 13.53
C ASP A 458 -25.18 10.40 12.94
N SER A 459 -26.20 10.68 12.13
CA SER A 459 -26.90 9.69 11.32
C SER A 459 -27.31 10.25 9.96
N LEU A 460 -27.33 9.37 8.96
CA LEU A 460 -27.74 9.72 7.59
C LEU A 460 -29.26 9.93 7.45
N ALA A 461 -30.04 9.38 8.39
CA ALA A 461 -31.44 9.77 8.59
C ALA A 461 -31.52 11.21 9.09
N GLY A 462 -31.86 12.14 8.19
CA GLY A 462 -31.76 13.58 8.44
C GLY A 462 -32.46 14.06 9.72
N LYS A 463 -31.73 14.76 10.58
CA LYS A 463 -32.20 15.41 11.83
C LYS A 463 -32.79 14.49 12.91
N SER A 464 -32.94 13.19 12.70
CA SER A 464 -33.38 12.28 13.77
C SER A 464 -32.29 12.10 14.82
N ARG A 465 -32.62 12.34 16.09
CA ARG A 465 -31.75 12.00 17.24
C ARG A 465 -31.72 10.49 17.55
N LYS A 466 -32.44 9.68 16.78
CA LYS A 466 -32.57 8.24 16.97
C LYS A 466 -32.56 7.55 15.60
N SER A 467 -31.39 7.10 15.17
CA SER A 467 -31.25 6.38 13.91
C SER A 467 -30.85 4.93 14.18
N PRO A 468 -31.45 3.95 13.49
CA PRO A 468 -31.01 2.57 13.53
C PRO A 468 -29.80 2.31 12.61
N ILE A 469 -29.13 3.35 12.09
CA ILE A 469 -27.92 3.24 11.28
C ILE A 469 -26.67 3.55 12.13
N ARG A 470 -25.74 2.59 12.22
CA ARG A 470 -24.39 2.77 12.78
C ARG A 470 -23.40 2.93 11.63
N ILE A 471 -22.85 4.11 11.47
CA ILE A 471 -21.81 4.36 10.46
C ILE A 471 -20.43 4.13 11.08
N VAL A 472 -19.66 3.23 10.48
CA VAL A 472 -18.27 2.94 10.83
C VAL A 472 -17.37 3.56 9.77
N ARG A 473 -16.95 4.81 10.02
CA ARG A 473 -15.86 5.41 9.26
C ARG A 473 -14.53 4.94 9.83
N SER A 474 -13.96 3.89 9.24
CA SER A 474 -12.55 3.58 9.43
C SER A 474 -11.70 4.56 8.62
N ASP A 475 -10.53 4.94 9.13
CA ASP A 475 -9.62 5.84 8.41
C ASP A 475 -9.05 5.18 7.14
N HIS A 476 -9.06 3.83 7.09
CA HIS A 476 -8.58 2.99 6.00
C HIS A 476 -9.55 1.84 5.69
N GLY A 477 -9.34 1.17 4.57
CA GLY A 477 -10.05 -0.03 4.12
C GLY A 477 -10.14 -0.13 2.59
N GLY A 478 -9.96 0.98 1.86
CA GLY A 478 -10.15 1.04 0.41
C GLY A 478 -11.58 0.63 0.00
N HIS A 479 -11.75 0.28 -1.28
CA HIS A 479 -13.01 -0.27 -1.78
C HIS A 479 -13.03 -1.79 -1.55
N LEU A 480 -13.80 -2.22 -0.55
CA LEU A 480 -13.87 -3.59 -0.02
C LEU A 480 -12.54 -4.20 0.46
N GLY A 481 -11.43 -3.45 0.44
CA GLY A 481 -10.05 -3.89 0.72
C GLY A 481 -9.71 -4.22 2.18
N TYR A 482 -10.74 -4.32 3.03
CA TYR A 482 -10.73 -4.68 4.45
C TYR A 482 -10.29 -6.14 4.69
N MET A 483 -9.06 -6.43 4.32
CA MET A 483 -8.29 -7.63 4.64
C MET A 483 -7.11 -7.22 5.52
N PHE A 484 -6.37 -8.19 6.07
CA PHE A 484 -5.15 -7.92 6.84
C PHE A 484 -5.36 -6.93 8.02
N HIS A 485 -6.43 -7.10 8.80
CA HIS A 485 -6.61 -6.29 10.00
C HIS A 485 -5.63 -6.69 11.10
N ASP A 486 -5.27 -5.72 11.93
CA ASP A 486 -4.63 -5.99 13.22
C ASP A 486 -5.70 -6.45 14.24
N ASP A 487 -5.28 -7.24 15.22
CA ASP A 487 -6.18 -8.03 16.08
C ASP A 487 -5.73 -8.03 17.55
N GLU A 488 -5.41 -6.84 18.07
CA GLU A 488 -4.96 -6.70 19.46
C GLU A 488 -6.09 -6.77 20.51
N GLU A 489 -7.35 -6.60 20.10
CA GLU A 489 -8.50 -6.34 20.98
C GLU A 489 -9.48 -7.52 21.17
N ASP A 490 -9.66 -8.42 20.19
CA ASP A 490 -10.55 -9.59 20.32
C ASP A 490 -9.76 -10.90 20.43
N GLY A 491 -10.10 -11.75 21.41
CA GLY A 491 -9.41 -13.03 21.64
C GLY A 491 -9.76 -14.18 20.67
N PHE A 492 -10.44 -13.90 19.55
CA PHE A 492 -10.99 -14.92 18.65
C PHE A 492 -9.94 -15.46 17.66
N ARG A 493 -10.17 -16.70 17.19
CA ARG A 493 -9.25 -17.43 16.29
C ARG A 493 -9.83 -17.62 14.87
N ASP A 494 -10.88 -16.90 14.53
CA ASP A 494 -11.60 -17.06 13.27
C ASP A 494 -10.71 -16.62 12.10
N VAL A 495 -10.47 -17.52 11.15
CA VAL A 495 -9.59 -17.29 9.99
C VAL A 495 -10.32 -16.53 8.87
N VAL A 496 -10.94 -15.42 9.26
CA VAL A 496 -12.02 -14.73 8.54
C VAL A 496 -11.68 -13.25 8.43
N SER A 497 -11.89 -12.66 7.24
CA SER A 497 -11.57 -11.26 6.97
C SER A 497 -12.35 -10.28 7.86
N PHE A 498 -11.92 -9.02 7.94
CA PHE A 498 -12.54 -8.02 8.81
C PHE A 498 -14.04 -7.82 8.55
N LEU A 499 -14.49 -7.68 7.29
CA LEU A 499 -15.91 -7.42 7.01
C LEU A 499 -16.84 -8.59 7.35
N PRO A 500 -16.52 -9.87 7.04
CA PRO A 500 -17.29 -10.98 7.56
C PRO A 500 -17.15 -11.17 9.09
N SER A 501 -16.06 -10.71 9.71
CA SER A 501 -15.89 -10.69 11.17
C SER A 501 -16.78 -9.62 11.84
N GLU A 502 -16.88 -8.40 11.28
CA GLU A 502 -17.86 -7.39 11.71
C GLU A 502 -19.29 -7.82 11.39
N LEU A 503 -19.54 -8.52 10.27
CA LEU A 503 -20.84 -9.15 10.01
C LEU A 503 -21.17 -10.12 11.14
N GLY A 504 -20.25 -11.03 11.49
CA GLY A 504 -20.39 -11.95 12.61
C GLY A 504 -20.71 -11.22 13.91
N ARG A 505 -19.83 -10.32 14.36
CA ARG A 505 -20.04 -9.49 15.56
C ARG A 505 -21.37 -8.72 15.54
N PHE A 506 -21.83 -8.25 14.39
CA PHE A 506 -23.09 -7.52 14.28
C PHE A 506 -24.31 -8.44 14.32
N LEU A 507 -24.27 -9.58 13.65
CA LEU A 507 -25.32 -10.61 13.73
C LEU A 507 -25.42 -11.15 15.16
N ASP A 508 -24.28 -11.50 15.76
CA ASP A 508 -24.16 -11.96 17.14
C ASP A 508 -24.69 -10.86 18.08
N HIS A 509 -24.25 -9.60 17.97
CA HIS A 509 -24.73 -8.47 18.81
C HIS A 509 -26.22 -8.13 18.62
N VAL A 510 -26.79 -8.27 17.42
CA VAL A 510 -28.22 -8.04 17.19
C VAL A 510 -29.06 -9.16 17.79
N LEU A 511 -28.63 -10.43 17.66
CA LEU A 511 -29.26 -11.53 18.39
C LEU A 511 -29.07 -11.36 19.89
N GLU A 512 -27.84 -11.16 20.38
CA GLU A 512 -27.51 -10.95 21.79
C GLU A 512 -28.25 -9.75 22.39
N CYS A 513 -28.49 -8.65 21.67
CA CYS A 513 -29.32 -7.56 22.21
C CYS A 513 -30.83 -7.86 22.13
N THR A 514 -31.26 -8.78 21.27
CA THR A 514 -32.65 -9.27 21.21
C THR A 514 -32.90 -10.32 22.31
N GLU A 515 -31.91 -11.15 22.62
CA GLU A 515 -31.93 -12.20 23.64
C GLU A 515 -31.57 -11.63 25.03
N ALA A 516 -30.64 -10.69 25.15
CA ALA A 516 -30.33 -10.00 26.41
C ALA A 516 -31.32 -8.87 26.74
N ALA A 517 -32.18 -8.45 25.80
CA ALA A 517 -33.42 -7.77 26.17
C ALA A 517 -34.37 -8.70 26.95
N GLU A 518 -34.20 -10.03 26.81
CA GLU A 518 -34.88 -11.08 27.57
C GLU A 518 -34.04 -11.49 28.82
N ASP A 519 -32.69 -11.37 28.78
CA ASP A 519 -31.76 -12.00 29.76
C ASP A 519 -30.87 -11.04 30.63
N SER A 520 -30.77 -9.73 30.37
CA SER A 520 -29.72 -8.82 30.94
C SER A 520 -29.88 -8.38 32.41
N MET A 521 -30.06 -9.33 33.33
CA MET A 521 -30.24 -9.07 34.77
C MET A 521 -29.03 -9.50 35.69
N LEU A 522 -27.72 -9.57 35.24
CA LEU A 522 -26.69 -10.53 35.80
C LEU A 522 -25.17 -10.22 36.23
N SER A 523 -24.45 -9.08 36.04
CA SER A 523 -23.11 -8.67 36.69
C SER A 523 -21.67 -8.89 36.04
N PHE A 524 -20.52 -8.82 36.80
CA PHE A 524 -19.21 -8.16 36.36
C PHE A 524 -17.80 -8.44 37.13
N ASN A 525 -16.55 -8.21 36.51
CA ASN A 525 -15.07 -7.99 37.02
C ASN A 525 -13.90 -9.08 36.74
N LYS A 526 -12.50 -9.03 36.83
CA LYS A 526 -11.20 -8.15 36.87
C LYS A 526 -9.83 -9.04 36.84
N ASP A 527 -8.46 -8.75 36.84
CA ASP A 527 -7.37 -7.65 36.79
C ASP A 527 -5.86 -8.06 36.28
N SER A 528 -4.66 -7.63 36.87
CA SER A 528 -3.22 -7.58 36.29
C SER A 528 -1.94 -7.88 37.26
N ARG A 529 -0.55 -7.80 37.11
CA ARG A 529 0.59 -7.26 36.19
C ARG A 529 2.15 -7.50 36.61
N ASP A 530 3.22 -7.05 35.83
CA ASP A 530 4.69 -6.61 36.11
C ASP A 530 5.97 -7.59 36.37
N VAL A 531 7.37 -7.40 36.38
CA VAL A 531 8.59 -6.47 36.02
C VAL A 531 10.04 -7.05 36.49
N PHE A 532 11.40 -6.79 36.22
CA PHE A 532 12.42 -6.25 35.17
C PHE A 532 13.99 -6.77 35.05
N PRO A 533 15.18 -6.18 35.55
CA PRO A 533 16.54 -6.03 34.79
C PRO A 533 18.02 -6.13 35.47
N THR A 534 19.25 -6.06 34.77
CA THR A 534 20.69 -5.55 35.16
C THR A 534 22.02 -5.94 34.30
N THR A 535 23.31 -5.41 34.54
CA THR A 535 24.63 -5.49 33.69
C THR A 535 26.09 -5.13 34.31
N GLU A 536 27.34 -5.48 33.77
CA GLU A 536 28.76 -4.96 34.14
C GLU A 536 30.05 -5.13 33.14
N THR A 537 31.36 -4.78 33.49
CA THR A 537 32.46 -4.15 32.58
C THR A 537 34.01 -4.61 32.44
N SER A 538 35.05 -3.70 32.36
CA SER A 538 36.30 -3.74 31.46
C SER A 538 37.65 -2.98 31.85
N SER A 539 38.81 -3.06 31.10
CA SER A 539 40.03 -2.19 31.36
C SER A 539 41.11 -1.75 30.29
N GLY A 540 41.26 -2.28 29.07
CA GLY A 540 42.48 -2.11 28.23
C GLY A 540 42.70 -0.80 27.42
N ALA A 541 42.58 0.40 28.00
CA ALA A 541 42.08 1.58 27.23
C ALA A 541 42.97 2.85 27.04
N VAL A 542 44.20 2.95 27.56
CA VAL A 542 44.79 4.27 27.89
C VAL A 542 45.32 5.11 26.71
N GLU A 543 46.30 4.67 25.91
CA GLU A 543 46.94 5.56 24.90
C GLU A 543 46.00 5.86 23.72
N ARG A 544 45.28 4.83 23.27
CA ARG A 544 44.13 4.89 22.36
C ARG A 544 43.16 6.04 22.72
N SER A 545 43.00 6.34 24.02
CA SER A 545 42.08 7.39 24.49
C SER A 545 42.41 8.81 24.01
N GLN A 546 43.66 9.18 23.63
CA GLN A 546 43.95 10.57 23.28
C GLN A 546 43.52 10.97 21.86
N VAL A 547 43.87 10.16 20.84
CA VAL A 547 43.40 10.38 19.46
C VAL A 547 41.88 10.23 19.42
N ARG A 548 41.38 9.18 20.06
CA ARG A 548 39.95 8.88 20.20
C ARG A 548 39.19 9.98 20.94
N ARG A 549 39.74 10.60 22.00
CA ARG A 549 39.16 11.77 22.69
C ARG A 549 39.00 12.96 21.74
N LYS A 550 40.04 13.33 20.97
CA LYS A 550 39.92 14.42 20.00
C LYS A 550 38.87 14.11 18.93
N ALA A 551 38.80 12.87 18.48
CA ALA A 551 37.81 12.45 17.50
C ALA A 551 36.38 12.44 18.07
N PHE A 552 36.21 12.05 19.34
CA PHE A 552 34.99 12.23 20.13
C PHE A 552 34.61 13.71 20.30
N GLU A 553 35.54 14.61 20.60
CA GLU A 553 35.30 16.05 20.74
C GLU A 553 34.82 16.67 19.41
N LEU A 554 35.45 16.31 18.30
CA LEU A 554 35.03 16.73 16.95
C LEU A 554 33.62 16.22 16.60
N SER A 555 33.31 14.95 16.85
CA SER A 555 32.00 14.37 16.55
C SER A 555 30.89 14.82 17.50
N SER A 556 31.16 14.85 18.82
CA SER A 556 30.18 15.26 19.84
C SER A 556 29.87 16.75 19.80
N SER A 557 30.79 17.62 19.35
CA SER A 557 30.52 19.05 19.13
C SER A 557 29.66 19.32 17.89
N PHE A 558 29.59 18.41 16.92
CA PHE A 558 28.71 18.58 15.76
C PHE A 558 27.23 18.60 16.17
N ARG A 559 26.45 19.48 15.53
CA ARG A 559 24.99 19.54 15.64
C ARG A 559 24.41 19.32 14.25
N ALA A 560 23.79 18.16 14.04
CA ALA A 560 23.08 17.83 12.82
C ALA A 560 21.77 18.64 12.72
N ASN A 561 21.37 18.99 11.51
CA ASN A 561 20.10 19.63 11.25
C ASN A 561 18.96 18.59 11.27
N GLU A 562 17.75 19.02 11.59
CA GLU A 562 16.57 18.17 11.58
C GLU A 562 15.94 18.17 10.18
N PHE A 563 15.93 17.03 9.48
CA PHE A 563 15.28 16.89 8.18
C PHE A 563 13.76 17.08 8.28
N LYS A 564 13.21 18.01 7.48
CA LYS A 564 11.81 18.46 7.55
C LYS A 564 11.12 18.33 6.19
N PRO A 565 10.70 17.13 5.77
CA PRO A 565 9.88 16.98 4.56
C PRO A 565 8.43 17.40 4.85
N PRO A 566 7.67 17.87 3.84
CA PRO A 566 6.21 18.02 3.93
C PRO A 566 5.52 16.73 4.41
N ARG A 567 4.43 16.86 5.17
CA ARG A 567 3.69 15.72 5.75
C ARG A 567 3.21 14.66 4.73
N ILE A 568 2.98 15.04 3.47
CA ILE A 568 2.62 14.10 2.39
C ILE A 568 3.82 13.26 1.90
N LEU A 569 5.04 13.65 2.28
CA LEU A 569 6.31 13.03 1.92
C LEU A 569 7.06 12.50 3.16
N THR A 570 6.34 12.15 4.23
CA THR A 570 6.90 11.45 5.43
C THR A 570 6.69 9.93 5.37
N ASN A 571 6.55 9.36 4.17
CA ASN A 571 6.43 7.91 3.96
C ASN A 571 7.74 7.34 3.44
N GLU A 572 8.13 6.22 4.05
CA GLU A 572 9.30 5.39 3.78
C GLU A 572 9.54 5.14 2.29
N HIS A 573 8.52 4.66 1.56
CA HIS A 573 8.64 4.32 0.14
C HIS A 573 8.60 5.56 -0.76
N LEU A 574 7.75 6.55 -0.46
CA LEU A 574 7.67 7.78 -1.26
C LEU A 574 8.95 8.60 -1.20
N GLN A 575 9.61 8.71 -0.04
CA GLN A 575 10.95 9.32 0.07
C GLN A 575 11.97 8.53 -0.74
N THR A 576 12.05 7.21 -0.53
CA THR A 576 12.97 6.31 -1.26
C THR A 576 12.84 6.46 -2.78
N ILE A 577 11.61 6.35 -3.30
CA ILE A 577 11.30 6.43 -4.73
C ILE A 577 11.57 7.84 -5.27
N SER A 578 11.20 8.90 -4.54
CA SER A 578 11.50 10.28 -4.94
C SER A 578 13.00 10.56 -5.00
N GLY A 579 13.78 9.97 -4.08
CA GLY A 579 15.24 10.07 -4.05
C GLY A 579 15.95 9.41 -5.24
N VAL A 580 15.27 8.51 -5.95
CA VAL A 580 15.73 7.93 -7.24
C VAL A 580 15.33 8.84 -8.40
N PHE A 581 14.03 9.08 -8.59
CA PHE A 581 13.51 9.72 -9.81
C PHE A 581 13.64 11.25 -9.83
N LEU A 582 13.46 11.92 -8.70
CA LEU A 582 13.31 13.38 -8.63
C LEU A 582 14.58 14.11 -8.20
N ARG A 583 15.64 13.38 -7.82
CA ARG A 583 16.93 13.96 -7.40
C ARG A 583 17.61 14.79 -8.49
N HIS A 584 17.36 14.51 -9.77
CA HIS A 584 17.89 15.30 -10.89
C HIS A 584 17.34 16.73 -10.93
N ASP A 585 16.10 16.97 -10.47
CA ASP A 585 15.47 18.30 -10.46
C ASP A 585 15.88 19.11 -9.21
N PRO A 586 16.58 20.27 -9.37
CA PRO A 586 16.91 21.14 -8.24
C PRO A 586 15.70 21.64 -7.46
N SER A 587 14.54 21.79 -8.10
CA SER A 587 13.31 22.30 -7.48
C SER A 587 12.62 21.29 -6.57
N CYS A 588 13.00 20.00 -6.66
CA CYS A 588 12.56 18.96 -5.73
C CYS A 588 13.45 18.84 -4.48
N ARG A 589 14.63 19.50 -4.43
CA ARG A 589 15.59 19.34 -3.32
C ARG A 589 15.16 20.07 -2.04
N TYR A 590 14.59 21.28 -2.17
CA TYR A 590 14.09 22.11 -1.07
C TYR A 590 12.77 22.79 -1.43
N VAL A 591 11.88 22.99 -0.44
CA VAL A 591 10.62 23.73 -0.60
C VAL A 591 10.54 24.95 0.32
N ALA A 592 9.73 25.94 -0.07
CA ALA A 592 9.48 27.13 0.73
C ALA A 592 8.39 26.88 1.78
N ASN A 593 8.54 27.46 2.97
CA ASN A 593 7.53 27.35 4.01
C ASN A 593 6.23 28.05 3.58
N GLY A 594 5.13 27.29 3.54
CA GLY A 594 3.78 27.78 3.25
C GLY A 594 3.42 27.92 1.77
N ILE A 595 4.33 27.72 0.81
CA ILE A 595 4.04 27.87 -0.62
C ILE A 595 4.64 26.72 -1.44
N GLY A 596 3.80 26.06 -2.23
CA GLY A 596 4.23 25.33 -3.43
C GLY A 596 4.37 23.81 -3.35
N VAL A 597 3.82 23.14 -2.34
CA VAL A 597 3.79 21.65 -2.31
C VAL A 597 3.08 21.12 -3.55
N ASP A 598 1.94 21.68 -3.92
CA ASP A 598 1.16 21.26 -5.10
C ASP A 598 1.91 21.54 -6.41
N VAL A 599 2.65 22.65 -6.50
CA VAL A 599 3.44 23.00 -7.68
C VAL A 599 4.66 22.09 -7.82
N ALA A 600 5.34 21.76 -6.71
CA ALA A 600 6.44 20.80 -6.70
C ALA A 600 5.94 19.38 -7.00
N PHE A 601 4.79 18.98 -6.47
CA PHE A 601 4.17 17.67 -6.70
C PHE A 601 3.66 17.54 -8.15
N GLN A 602 3.02 18.57 -8.71
CA GLN A 602 2.61 18.59 -10.12
C GLN A 602 3.82 18.62 -11.09
N LYS A 603 4.92 19.30 -10.74
CA LYS A 603 6.17 19.23 -11.51
C LYS A 603 6.81 17.84 -11.43
N GLY A 604 6.90 17.26 -10.22
CA GLY A 604 7.37 15.89 -10.02
C GLY A 604 6.54 14.86 -10.80
N LEU A 605 5.22 14.99 -10.82
CA LEU A 605 4.31 14.16 -11.63
C LEU A 605 4.55 14.32 -13.15
N LYS A 606 4.82 15.54 -13.63
CA LYS A 606 5.20 15.78 -15.05
C LYS A 606 6.61 15.29 -15.39
N LEU A 607 7.49 15.13 -14.41
CA LEU A 607 8.84 14.55 -14.57
C LEU A 607 8.85 13.02 -14.42
N LEU A 608 7.91 12.43 -13.66
CA LEU A 608 7.73 10.97 -13.57
C LEU A 608 7.31 10.33 -14.91
N SER A 609 6.76 11.11 -15.85
CA SER A 609 6.55 10.69 -17.24
C SER A 609 7.80 10.75 -18.14
N ALA A 610 8.94 11.27 -17.65
CA ALA A 610 10.19 11.40 -18.39
C ALA A 610 11.30 10.58 -17.72
N ILE A 611 11.33 9.27 -18.02
CA ILE A 611 12.33 8.34 -17.47
C ILE A 611 13.74 8.71 -17.97
N PRO A 612 14.68 9.11 -17.10
CA PRO A 612 16.08 9.18 -17.47
C PRO A 612 16.60 7.76 -17.60
N ARG A 613 17.13 7.38 -18.77
CA ARG A 613 17.99 6.20 -18.85
C ARG A 613 19.27 6.52 -18.08
N GLN A 614 19.67 5.68 -17.14
CA GLN A 614 21.06 5.72 -16.67
C GLN A 614 21.96 5.45 -17.88
N SER A 615 23.01 6.28 -18.01
CA SER A 615 24.01 6.12 -19.06
C SER A 615 25.18 5.33 -18.52
N ASP A 616 25.54 4.26 -19.22
CA ASP A 616 26.78 3.51 -18.99
C ASP A 616 28.01 4.25 -19.56
N VAL A 617 27.79 5.32 -20.34
CA VAL A 617 28.84 6.23 -20.84
C VAL A 617 29.26 7.18 -19.73
N PHE A 618 30.57 7.44 -19.59
CA PHE A 618 31.12 8.44 -18.67
C PHE A 618 30.39 9.79 -18.80
N GLY A 619 29.81 10.28 -17.70
CA GLY A 619 28.86 11.39 -17.72
C GLY A 619 29.47 12.77 -17.39
N ASP A 620 28.95 13.79 -18.06
CA ASP A 620 29.38 15.21 -18.13
C ASP A 620 29.66 15.95 -16.80
N PHE A 621 29.40 15.33 -15.64
CA PHE A 621 29.71 15.91 -14.33
C PHE A 621 31.14 15.64 -13.86
N TRP A 622 31.74 14.53 -14.28
CA TRP A 622 33.06 14.11 -13.82
C TRP A 622 34.15 14.59 -14.78
N ASP A 623 35.28 15.06 -14.24
CA ASP A 623 36.36 15.69 -15.03
C ASP A 623 37.29 14.64 -15.65
N ARG A 624 37.45 13.49 -14.98
CA ARG A 624 38.39 12.43 -15.39
C ARG A 624 37.99 11.05 -14.87
N ARG A 625 37.93 10.06 -15.76
CA ARG A 625 37.98 8.63 -15.41
C ARG A 625 39.42 8.14 -15.32
N GLN A 626 39.72 7.29 -14.34
CA GLN A 626 40.96 6.53 -14.23
C GLN A 626 40.64 5.06 -14.02
N ARG A 627 41.30 4.18 -14.79
CA ARG A 627 41.32 2.74 -14.51
C ARG A 627 42.36 2.45 -13.42
N ILE A 628 41.98 1.64 -12.44
CA ILE A 628 42.85 1.09 -11.41
C ILE A 628 42.83 -0.42 -11.56
N ASP A 629 43.95 -0.99 -12.02
CA ASP A 629 44.10 -2.45 -12.09
C ASP A 629 44.41 -3.01 -10.69
N THR A 630 43.88 -4.20 -10.38
CA THR A 630 43.87 -4.78 -9.03
C THR A 630 44.89 -5.91 -8.88
N PRO A 631 45.38 -6.21 -7.65
CA PRO A 631 46.40 -7.24 -7.45
C PRO A 631 45.99 -8.66 -7.87
N ASP A 632 44.69 -8.93 -8.02
CA ASP A 632 44.11 -10.19 -8.49
C ASP A 632 43.89 -10.25 -10.02
N GLY A 633 44.37 -9.25 -10.78
CA GLY A 633 44.34 -9.24 -12.25
C GLY A 633 43.05 -8.73 -12.88
N ASP A 634 42.19 -8.10 -12.07
CA ASP A 634 40.98 -7.41 -12.53
C ASP A 634 41.18 -5.88 -12.49
N PHE A 635 40.11 -5.10 -12.56
CA PHE A 635 40.16 -3.64 -12.50
C PHE A 635 38.88 -3.03 -11.93
N PHE A 636 39.00 -1.78 -11.46
CA PHE A 636 37.87 -0.88 -11.23
C PHE A 636 38.13 0.50 -11.83
N HIS A 637 37.11 1.36 -11.87
CA HIS A 637 37.21 2.73 -12.39
C HIS A 637 36.95 3.75 -11.28
N VAL A 638 37.79 4.77 -11.19
CA VAL A 638 37.61 5.91 -10.29
C VAL A 638 37.34 7.15 -11.14
N ASP A 639 36.24 7.84 -10.84
CA ASP A 639 35.84 9.07 -11.52
C ASP A 639 36.08 10.27 -10.59
N TYR A 640 36.84 11.25 -11.07
CA TYR A 640 37.26 12.41 -10.29
C TYR A 640 36.49 13.67 -10.66
N LYS A 641 36.21 14.51 -9.66
CA LYS A 641 35.74 15.90 -9.81
C LYS A 641 36.63 16.79 -8.96
N TYR A 642 37.25 17.81 -9.55
CA TYR A 642 38.13 18.75 -8.85
C TYR A 642 37.34 19.93 -8.26
N HIS A 643 37.89 20.60 -7.24
CA HIS A 643 37.26 21.80 -6.68
C HIS A 643 37.42 23.02 -7.58
N SER A 644 38.64 23.29 -8.05
CA SER A 644 38.94 24.36 -9.00
C SER A 644 38.87 23.85 -10.44
N ASP A 645 38.69 24.76 -11.40
CA ASP A 645 38.30 24.40 -12.77
C ASP A 645 39.28 23.43 -13.47
N TYR A 646 40.61 23.55 -13.26
CA TYR A 646 41.61 22.69 -13.91
C TYR A 646 42.98 22.54 -13.19
N HIS A 647 43.07 21.85 -12.04
CA HIS A 647 44.27 21.03 -11.75
C HIS A 647 44.09 19.98 -10.63
N PRO A 648 44.64 18.76 -10.75
CA PRO A 648 44.89 17.90 -9.59
C PRO A 648 46.01 18.48 -8.70
N ASN A 649 45.82 18.44 -7.37
CA ASN A 649 46.72 19.05 -6.37
C ASN A 649 46.70 20.60 -6.35
N ASP A 650 45.56 21.24 -6.60
CA ASP A 650 45.38 22.66 -6.32
C ASP A 650 45.54 22.94 -4.80
N PRO A 651 46.42 23.86 -4.37
CA PRO A 651 46.66 24.14 -2.95
C PRO A 651 45.49 24.83 -2.23
N SER A 652 44.43 25.25 -2.94
CA SER A 652 43.18 25.71 -2.35
C SER A 652 42.23 24.56 -1.97
N SER A 653 42.49 23.33 -2.42
CA SER A 653 41.72 22.15 -2.05
C SER A 653 41.89 21.80 -0.57
N LYS A 654 40.78 21.60 0.14
CA LYS A 654 40.72 21.15 1.53
C LYS A 654 41.06 19.66 1.70
N GLY A 655 41.37 18.95 0.62
CA GLY A 655 41.62 17.52 0.60
C GLY A 655 40.63 16.77 -0.28
N ILE A 656 40.71 15.43 -0.24
CA ILE A 656 39.96 14.55 -1.14
C ILE A 656 38.88 13.75 -0.40
N VAL A 657 37.66 13.77 -0.93
CA VAL A 657 36.54 12.94 -0.45
C VAL A 657 36.36 11.75 -1.38
N VAL A 658 36.57 10.54 -0.86
CA VAL A 658 36.31 9.29 -1.60
C VAL A 658 34.87 8.85 -1.37
N ILE A 659 34.05 8.82 -2.42
CA ILE A 659 32.67 8.35 -2.42
C ILE A 659 32.61 6.87 -2.83
N VAL A 660 32.00 6.03 -2.00
CA VAL A 660 31.66 4.63 -2.31
C VAL A 660 30.14 4.51 -2.53
N HIS A 661 29.72 3.96 -3.68
CA HIS A 661 28.32 3.94 -4.09
C HIS A 661 27.52 2.73 -3.59
N GLY A 662 26.19 2.78 -3.79
CA GLY A 662 25.26 1.69 -3.47
C GLY A 662 25.36 0.45 -4.38
N LEU A 663 24.62 -0.61 -4.05
CA LEU A 663 24.54 -1.84 -4.85
C LEU A 663 23.93 -1.58 -6.24
N GLN A 664 24.52 -2.16 -7.29
CA GLN A 664 24.13 -1.96 -8.70
C GLN A 664 24.06 -0.48 -9.15
N SER A 665 24.75 0.43 -8.44
CA SER A 665 24.90 1.85 -8.78
C SER A 665 26.21 2.11 -9.55
N SER A 666 26.46 3.36 -9.95
CA SER A 666 27.73 3.85 -10.50
C SER A 666 28.00 5.30 -10.09
N SER A 667 29.12 5.88 -10.52
CA SER A 667 29.43 7.32 -10.39
C SER A 667 28.43 8.22 -11.12
N ASN A 668 27.80 7.73 -12.20
CA ASN A 668 26.76 8.44 -12.95
C ASN A 668 25.40 8.46 -12.24
N SER A 669 25.26 7.79 -11.07
CA SER A 669 24.01 7.82 -10.31
C SER A 669 23.66 9.23 -9.84
N SER A 670 22.37 9.54 -9.77
CA SER A 670 21.88 10.85 -9.32
C SER A 670 22.41 11.22 -7.94
N LEU A 671 22.62 10.25 -7.05
CA LEU A 671 23.14 10.47 -5.69
C LEU A 671 24.66 10.62 -5.66
N SER A 672 25.41 9.86 -6.45
CA SER A 672 26.86 10.03 -6.60
C SER A 672 27.21 11.46 -7.07
N VAL A 673 26.45 11.98 -8.05
CA VAL A 673 26.57 13.35 -8.58
C VAL A 673 26.08 14.43 -7.61
N ASP A 674 25.07 14.14 -6.78
CA ASP A 674 24.56 15.06 -5.74
C ASP A 674 25.55 15.18 -4.57
N LEU A 675 26.20 14.07 -4.17
CA LEU A 675 27.30 14.03 -3.21
C LEU A 675 28.56 14.72 -3.74
N GLY A 676 28.98 14.42 -4.98
CA GLY A 676 30.16 15.04 -5.57
C GLY A 676 30.05 16.56 -5.64
N ARG A 677 28.87 17.09 -5.98
CA ARG A 677 28.60 18.53 -5.93
C ARG A 677 28.61 19.07 -4.49
N ALA A 678 28.06 18.33 -3.52
CA ALA A 678 28.02 18.80 -2.14
C ALA A 678 29.42 18.96 -1.51
N PHE A 679 30.36 18.04 -1.81
CA PHE A 679 31.75 18.15 -1.35
C PHE A 679 32.57 19.18 -2.16
N SER A 680 32.43 19.19 -3.49
CA SER A 680 33.09 20.19 -4.37
C SER A 680 32.68 21.62 -4.00
N ASN A 681 31.40 21.87 -3.71
CA ASN A 681 30.90 23.18 -3.26
C ASN A 681 31.46 23.64 -1.89
N GLN A 682 32.05 22.74 -1.10
CA GLN A 682 32.67 23.07 0.20
C GLN A 682 34.19 23.22 0.16
N GLY A 683 34.82 23.04 -1.02
CA GLY A 683 36.27 23.19 -1.20
C GLY A 683 37.06 21.89 -1.29
N PHE A 684 36.42 20.74 -1.54
CA PHE A 684 37.10 19.44 -1.60
C PHE A 684 37.14 18.88 -3.02
N ASP A 685 38.25 18.22 -3.37
CA ASP A 685 38.28 17.32 -4.50
C ASP A 685 37.50 16.04 -4.19
N VAL A 686 36.98 15.36 -5.21
CA VAL A 686 36.13 14.17 -5.05
C VAL A 686 36.60 13.05 -5.96
N ALA A 687 36.61 11.83 -5.43
CA ALA A 687 36.82 10.60 -6.20
C ALA A 687 35.66 9.62 -5.93
N CYS A 688 34.88 9.26 -6.95
CA CYS A 688 33.89 8.19 -6.84
C CYS A 688 34.49 6.87 -7.34
N ILE A 689 34.60 5.87 -6.46
CA ILE A 689 34.94 4.50 -6.90
C ILE A 689 33.70 3.87 -7.55
N ASN A 690 33.87 3.27 -8.73
CA ASN A 690 32.90 2.39 -9.35
C ASN A 690 33.27 0.95 -9.03
N PHE A 691 32.36 0.16 -8.44
CA PHE A 691 32.63 -1.26 -8.22
C PHE A 691 32.84 -2.02 -9.55
N ARG A 692 33.55 -3.15 -9.47
CA ARG A 692 33.90 -3.98 -10.63
C ARG A 692 32.66 -4.35 -11.46
N GLY A 693 32.70 -4.03 -12.75
CA GLY A 693 31.58 -4.23 -13.69
C GLY A 693 30.46 -3.18 -13.66
N CYS A 694 30.45 -2.24 -12.71
CA CYS A 694 29.45 -1.16 -12.62
C CYS A 694 29.82 0.11 -13.41
N SER A 695 30.96 0.13 -14.10
CA SER A 695 31.48 1.32 -14.79
C SER A 695 30.99 1.51 -16.24
N GLY A 696 30.14 0.60 -16.73
CA GLY A 696 29.80 0.44 -18.15
C GLY A 696 30.73 -0.55 -18.89
N GLU A 697 32.00 -0.65 -18.48
CA GLU A 697 32.89 -1.74 -18.88
C GLU A 697 32.69 -2.96 -17.93
N PRO A 698 32.37 -4.17 -18.44
CA PRO A 698 32.32 -5.38 -17.64
C PRO A 698 33.74 -5.87 -17.30
N ASN A 699 33.93 -6.34 -16.07
CA ASN A 699 35.24 -6.66 -15.50
C ASN A 699 35.89 -7.94 -16.08
N ASN A 700 37.16 -8.19 -15.75
CA ASN A 700 37.98 -9.27 -16.32
C ASN A 700 37.77 -10.63 -15.65
N SER A 701 37.33 -10.67 -14.39
CA SER A 701 37.17 -11.89 -13.60
C SER A 701 35.71 -12.21 -13.26
N LEU A 702 35.46 -13.44 -12.81
CA LEU A 702 34.16 -13.81 -12.25
C LEU A 702 33.93 -13.21 -10.83
N ARG A 703 34.99 -12.76 -10.15
CA ARG A 703 34.96 -12.14 -8.82
C ARG A 703 34.76 -10.62 -8.94
N ALA A 704 33.48 -10.22 -8.98
CA ALA A 704 33.08 -8.81 -9.01
C ALA A 704 33.25 -8.14 -7.62
N TYR A 705 32.17 -7.97 -6.85
CA TYR A 705 32.20 -7.34 -5.53
C TYR A 705 31.08 -7.89 -4.63
N HIS A 706 31.13 -7.60 -3.32
CA HIS A 706 30.18 -8.08 -2.32
C HIS A 706 29.94 -7.08 -1.17
N LEU A 707 29.02 -7.36 -0.24
CA LEU A 707 28.51 -6.38 0.73
C LEU A 707 29.57 -5.71 1.63
N GLY A 708 30.65 -6.41 2.01
CA GLY A 708 31.76 -5.85 2.80
C GLY A 708 33.10 -5.79 2.06
N PHE A 709 33.09 -5.56 0.75
CA PHE A 709 34.30 -5.62 -0.09
C PHE A 709 35.17 -4.36 0.08
N THR A 710 36.11 -4.42 1.02
CA THR A 710 36.97 -3.30 1.41
C THR A 710 38.30 -3.24 0.64
N ASP A 711 38.69 -4.32 -0.04
CA ASP A 711 39.98 -4.46 -0.73
C ASP A 711 40.25 -3.35 -1.77
N ASP A 712 39.31 -3.12 -2.69
CA ASP A 712 39.46 -2.10 -3.74
C ASP A 712 39.52 -0.67 -3.16
N LEU A 713 38.77 -0.40 -2.07
CA LEU A 713 38.84 0.89 -1.34
C LEU A 713 40.20 1.06 -0.65
N ILE A 714 40.68 0.03 0.05
CA ILE A 714 41.98 0.07 0.75
C ILE A 714 43.13 0.17 -0.27
N HIS A 715 43.02 -0.47 -1.43
CA HIS A 715 43.97 -0.33 -2.55
C HIS A 715 44.01 1.11 -3.08
N LEU A 716 42.85 1.73 -3.34
CA LEU A 716 42.78 3.14 -3.72
C LEU A 716 43.38 4.07 -2.65
N LEU A 717 43.10 3.82 -1.37
CA LEU A 717 43.67 4.60 -0.27
C LEU A 717 45.21 4.47 -0.18
N ARG A 718 45.77 3.29 -0.44
CA ARG A 718 47.23 3.10 -0.56
C ARG A 718 47.79 3.94 -1.71
N ILE A 719 47.13 3.92 -2.89
CA ILE A 719 47.56 4.71 -4.05
C ILE A 719 47.55 6.21 -3.72
N LEU A 720 46.44 6.73 -3.20
CA LEU A 720 46.29 8.17 -2.85
C LEU A 720 47.32 8.64 -1.82
N ASN A 721 47.66 7.81 -0.83
CA ASN A 721 48.61 8.12 0.23
C ASN A 721 50.09 7.85 -0.17
N SER A 722 50.33 7.05 -1.22
CA SER A 722 51.69 6.64 -1.63
C SER A 722 52.49 7.76 -2.32
N GLY A 723 53.80 7.78 -2.06
CA GLY A 723 54.76 8.63 -2.79
C GLY A 723 54.76 10.13 -2.45
N GLN A 724 53.88 10.59 -1.55
CA GLN A 724 53.76 12.01 -1.18
C GLN A 724 54.47 12.32 0.14
N LEU A 725 55.26 13.40 0.20
CA LEU A 725 55.92 13.86 1.43
C LEU A 725 54.93 14.42 2.47
N LYS A 726 53.78 14.91 2.02
CA LYS A 726 52.65 15.34 2.86
C LYS A 726 51.36 15.13 2.03
N PRO A 727 50.73 13.96 2.06
CA PRO A 727 49.50 13.71 1.31
C PRO A 727 48.36 14.63 1.77
N PRO A 728 47.41 14.98 0.89
CA PRO A 728 46.22 15.73 1.26
C PRO A 728 45.36 14.92 2.25
N PRO A 729 44.65 15.59 3.18
CA PRO A 729 43.80 14.88 4.13
C PRO A 729 42.67 14.16 3.38
N ILE A 730 42.51 12.87 3.66
CA ILE A 730 41.49 12.02 3.03
C ILE A 730 40.24 12.00 3.92
N PHE A 731 39.07 12.08 3.28
CA PHE A 731 37.78 11.88 3.93
C PHE A 731 37.01 10.78 3.20
N LEU A 732 36.26 9.96 3.94
CA LEU A 732 35.43 8.91 3.34
C LEU A 732 33.95 9.27 3.37
N SER A 733 33.26 9.00 2.26
CA SER A 733 31.81 9.07 2.17
C SER A 733 31.25 7.82 1.49
N GLY A 734 30.04 7.43 1.84
CA GLY A 734 29.42 6.24 1.31
C GLY A 734 27.94 6.17 1.61
N PHE A 735 27.19 5.46 0.76
CA PHE A 735 25.75 5.32 0.90
C PHE A 735 25.26 3.89 0.67
N SER A 736 24.31 3.42 1.49
CA SER A 736 23.82 2.02 1.46
C SER A 736 24.99 1.04 1.58
N LEU A 737 25.17 0.11 0.64
CA LEU A 737 26.38 -0.71 0.48
C LEU A 737 27.69 0.06 0.73
N GLY A 738 27.87 1.23 0.10
CA GLY A 738 29.10 2.01 0.25
C GLY A 738 29.35 2.51 1.67
N ALA A 739 28.29 2.74 2.45
CA ALA A 739 28.42 3.07 3.87
C ALA A 739 28.92 1.87 4.69
N ASN A 740 28.49 0.64 4.36
CA ASN A 740 29.00 -0.59 4.97
C ASN A 740 30.50 -0.76 4.72
N VAL A 741 30.92 -0.61 3.46
CA VAL A 741 32.32 -0.74 3.03
C VAL A 741 33.20 0.30 3.72
N VAL A 742 32.79 1.58 3.77
CA VAL A 742 33.52 2.63 4.49
C VAL A 742 33.66 2.32 5.99
N LEU A 743 32.56 1.99 6.67
CA LEU A 743 32.57 1.75 8.11
C LEU A 743 33.36 0.49 8.51
N LYS A 744 33.25 -0.59 7.72
CA LYS A 744 34.06 -1.79 7.87
C LYS A 744 35.55 -1.47 7.69
N ALA A 745 35.92 -0.79 6.60
CA ALA A 745 37.30 -0.40 6.35
C ALA A 745 37.90 0.45 7.48
N LEU A 746 37.13 1.41 8.02
CA LEU A 746 37.59 2.25 9.15
C LEU A 746 37.87 1.44 10.43
N GLY A 747 37.06 0.42 10.74
CA GLY A 747 37.30 -0.44 11.91
C GLY A 747 38.26 -1.61 11.66
N GLU A 748 38.50 -1.99 10.40
CA GLU A 748 39.60 -2.89 10.01
C GLU A 748 40.96 -2.18 10.08
N LEU A 749 41.02 -0.90 9.74
CA LEU A 749 42.23 -0.08 9.85
C LEU A 749 42.47 0.41 11.30
N GLY A 750 41.41 0.76 12.02
CA GLY A 750 41.50 1.25 13.39
C GLY A 750 42.23 2.59 13.50
N ASP A 751 43.28 2.65 14.31
CA ASP A 751 44.17 3.80 14.44
C ASP A 751 44.95 4.10 13.16
N ASN A 752 45.30 3.05 12.38
CA ASN A 752 45.96 3.17 11.08
C ASN A 752 45.16 4.01 10.08
N ALA A 753 43.84 4.11 10.24
CA ALA A 753 43.02 4.99 9.41
C ALA A 753 43.56 6.43 9.42
N PHE A 754 43.94 6.95 10.59
CA PHE A 754 44.55 8.27 10.72
C PHE A 754 46.07 8.23 10.49
N THR A 755 46.79 7.31 11.15
CA THR A 755 48.26 7.34 11.21
C THR A 755 48.97 6.85 9.95
N SER A 756 48.38 5.88 9.25
CA SER A 756 49.01 5.19 8.10
C SER A 756 48.30 5.47 6.77
N TYR A 757 47.03 5.89 6.79
CA TYR A 757 46.21 6.12 5.60
C TYR A 757 45.68 7.56 5.46
N GLY A 758 46.02 8.48 6.38
CA GLY A 758 45.72 9.91 6.25
C GLY A 758 44.24 10.28 6.31
N ILE A 759 43.38 9.42 6.86
CA ILE A 759 41.92 9.63 6.92
C ILE A 759 41.58 10.54 8.11
N TYR A 760 41.08 11.74 7.83
CA TYR A 760 40.81 12.78 8.84
C TYR A 760 39.41 12.67 9.46
N GLY A 761 38.48 12.01 8.77
CA GLY A 761 37.13 11.70 9.21
C GLY A 761 36.28 11.07 8.11
N ALA A 762 35.04 10.73 8.42
CA ALA A 762 34.09 10.15 7.47
C ALA A 762 32.66 10.65 7.69
N ALA A 763 31.86 10.63 6.62
CA ALA A 763 30.44 10.97 6.66
C ALA A 763 29.66 10.07 5.71
N VAL A 764 28.87 9.15 6.27
CA VAL A 764 28.13 8.13 5.51
C VAL A 764 26.62 8.21 5.79
N ALA A 765 25.81 7.75 4.83
CA ALA A 765 24.35 7.72 4.98
C ALA A 765 23.76 6.34 4.71
N GLY A 766 22.75 5.97 5.50
CA GLY A 766 22.05 4.69 5.35
C GLY A 766 23.00 3.50 5.51
N ALA A 767 23.65 3.36 6.65
CA ALA A 767 24.52 2.23 6.93
C ALA A 767 23.71 0.95 7.23
N PRO A 768 23.92 -0.18 6.51
CA PRO A 768 23.31 -1.47 6.80
C PRO A 768 24.08 -2.17 7.93
N PHE A 769 23.91 -1.70 9.16
CA PHE A 769 24.69 -2.15 10.33
C PHE A 769 24.82 -3.68 10.46
N ASP A 770 23.72 -4.41 10.28
CA ASP A 770 23.69 -5.88 10.26
C ASP A 770 22.91 -6.37 9.03
N ASN A 771 23.63 -6.97 8.07
CA ASN A 771 23.06 -7.54 6.84
C ASN A 771 22.32 -8.86 7.09
N GLU A 772 22.64 -9.64 8.15
CA GLU A 772 21.86 -10.83 8.52
C GLU A 772 20.44 -10.41 8.97
N ARG A 773 20.33 -9.31 9.74
CA ARG A 773 19.05 -8.65 10.04
C ARG A 773 18.40 -8.01 8.81
N ASN A 774 19.13 -7.15 8.09
CA ASN A 774 18.57 -6.33 7.02
C ASN A 774 18.14 -7.17 5.81
N ILE A 775 18.84 -8.26 5.48
CA ILE A 775 18.39 -9.17 4.43
C ILE A 775 17.16 -9.97 4.89
N LYS A 776 17.17 -10.56 6.10
CA LYS A 776 15.99 -11.25 6.65
C LYS A 776 14.78 -10.34 6.66
N PHE A 777 14.99 -9.05 6.94
CA PHE A 777 13.99 -8.02 6.81
C PHE A 777 13.54 -7.81 5.35
N VAL A 778 14.38 -7.38 4.41
CA VAL A 778 13.96 -7.10 3.02
C VAL A 778 13.37 -8.36 2.33
N GLN A 779 13.75 -9.55 2.81
CA GLN A 779 13.25 -10.88 2.41
C GLN A 779 12.02 -11.36 3.14
N LYS A 780 11.68 -10.82 4.33
CA LYS A 780 10.31 -10.93 4.84
C LYS A 780 9.43 -10.61 3.64
N PRO A 781 8.39 -11.41 3.37
CA PRO A 781 7.35 -11.01 2.46
C PRO A 781 7.04 -9.50 2.61
N GLY A 782 6.78 -8.81 1.50
CA GLY A 782 6.80 -7.37 1.55
C GLY A 782 6.49 -6.64 0.26
N PHE A 783 5.88 -5.46 0.31
CA PHE A 783 6.23 -4.45 -0.71
C PHE A 783 7.75 -4.27 -0.75
N ASN A 784 8.44 -4.39 0.38
CA ASN A 784 9.90 -4.48 0.41
C ASN A 784 10.41 -5.74 -0.32
N LYS A 785 9.74 -6.89 -0.19
CA LYS A 785 10.05 -8.08 -1.01
C LYS A 785 9.77 -7.85 -2.50
N ILE A 786 8.56 -7.50 -2.93
CA ILE A 786 8.21 -7.29 -4.36
C ILE A 786 9.01 -6.14 -4.99
N ALA A 787 9.04 -4.97 -4.35
CA ALA A 787 9.60 -3.75 -4.93
C ALA A 787 11.11 -3.65 -4.74
N TYR A 788 11.68 -4.26 -3.69
CA TYR A 788 13.12 -4.30 -3.46
C TYR A 788 13.70 -5.72 -3.66
N ASN A 789 13.43 -6.72 -2.80
CA ASN A 789 14.07 -8.05 -2.90
C ASN A 789 13.92 -8.72 -4.28
N ASP A 790 12.71 -8.81 -4.82
CA ASP A 790 12.38 -9.62 -6.00
C ASP A 790 12.79 -8.90 -7.28
N SER A 791 12.68 -7.57 -7.31
CA SER A 791 13.25 -6.75 -8.38
C SER A 791 14.79 -6.79 -8.37
N LEU A 792 15.40 -6.69 -7.19
CA LEU A 792 16.86 -6.74 -7.02
C LEU A 792 17.39 -8.15 -7.32
N LEU A 793 16.73 -9.21 -6.82
CA LEU A 793 17.04 -10.61 -7.10
C LEU A 793 16.96 -10.91 -8.60
N LYS A 794 15.92 -10.44 -9.29
CA LYS A 794 15.80 -10.59 -10.75
C LYS A 794 16.99 -9.95 -11.47
N ASN A 795 17.38 -8.74 -11.07
CA ASN A 795 18.53 -8.05 -11.67
C ASN A 795 19.85 -8.73 -11.32
N LEU A 796 20.08 -9.09 -10.06
CA LEU A 796 21.27 -9.80 -9.57
C LEU A 796 21.42 -11.17 -10.26
N LYS A 797 20.35 -11.96 -10.38
CA LYS A 797 20.37 -13.22 -11.16
C LYS A 797 20.83 -12.99 -12.60
N VAL A 798 20.27 -11.99 -13.27
CA VAL A 798 20.65 -11.65 -14.65
C VAL A 798 22.12 -11.21 -14.72
N THR A 799 22.64 -10.48 -13.73
CA THR A 799 24.08 -10.18 -13.63
C THR A 799 24.91 -11.44 -13.41
N CYS A 800 24.58 -12.27 -12.42
CA CYS A 800 25.30 -13.50 -12.09
C CYS A 800 25.33 -14.49 -13.26
N LEU A 801 24.22 -14.71 -13.94
CA LEU A 801 24.13 -15.61 -15.09
C LEU A 801 24.95 -15.10 -16.29
N ARG A 802 24.88 -13.80 -16.61
CA ARG A 802 25.74 -13.20 -17.66
C ARG A 802 27.22 -13.31 -17.33
N GLN A 803 27.61 -13.12 -16.07
CA GLN A 803 29.00 -13.27 -15.64
C GLN A 803 29.45 -14.73 -15.70
N LEU A 804 28.60 -15.67 -15.28
CA LEU A 804 28.85 -17.11 -15.38
C LEU A 804 28.98 -17.56 -16.85
N GLU A 805 28.16 -17.05 -17.76
CA GLU A 805 28.24 -17.29 -19.20
C GLU A 805 29.56 -16.75 -19.78
N ARG A 806 29.83 -15.46 -19.55
CA ARG A 806 31.05 -14.74 -20.01
C ARG A 806 32.34 -15.43 -19.52
N HIS A 807 32.35 -15.91 -18.29
CA HIS A 807 33.51 -16.55 -17.65
C HIS A 807 33.41 -18.08 -17.56
N SER A 808 32.50 -18.72 -18.31
CA SER A 808 32.18 -20.16 -18.29
C SER A 808 33.37 -21.12 -18.48
N ARG A 809 34.50 -20.63 -19.00
CA ARG A 809 35.74 -21.40 -19.18
C ARG A 809 36.69 -21.37 -17.97
N SER A 810 36.44 -20.51 -16.97
CA SER A 810 37.30 -20.36 -15.78
C SER A 810 37.24 -21.60 -14.87
N LYS A 811 38.08 -21.64 -13.82
CA LYS A 811 38.03 -22.74 -12.82
C LYS A 811 36.89 -22.50 -11.83
N GLU A 812 36.70 -21.25 -11.47
CA GLU A 812 35.71 -20.72 -10.53
C GLU A 812 34.29 -20.91 -11.07
N ALA A 813 34.07 -20.68 -12.37
CA ALA A 813 32.78 -20.94 -13.02
C ALA A 813 32.32 -22.40 -12.88
N LYS A 814 33.27 -23.36 -12.83
CA LYS A 814 32.98 -24.80 -12.67
C LYS A 814 32.70 -25.22 -11.24
N THR A 815 32.90 -24.33 -10.27
CA THR A 815 32.51 -24.55 -8.86
C THR A 815 31.14 -23.96 -8.53
N LEU A 816 30.45 -23.34 -9.49
CA LEU A 816 29.11 -22.76 -9.31
C LEU A 816 28.05 -23.61 -10.00
N SER A 817 26.95 -23.87 -9.30
CA SER A 817 25.77 -24.50 -9.90
C SER A 817 24.92 -23.46 -10.62
N HIS A 818 24.89 -23.53 -11.95
CA HIS A 818 23.98 -22.73 -12.78
C HIS A 818 22.52 -22.88 -12.32
N ASP A 819 22.11 -24.10 -12.00
CA ASP A 819 20.71 -24.39 -11.67
C ASP A 819 20.33 -23.85 -10.29
N GLU A 820 21.24 -23.87 -9.30
CA GLU A 820 21.01 -23.20 -8.01
C GLU A 820 20.82 -21.69 -8.18
N ILE A 821 21.62 -21.04 -9.02
CA ILE A 821 21.48 -19.62 -9.37
C ILE A 821 20.12 -19.34 -10.06
N VAL A 822 19.67 -20.24 -10.95
CA VAL A 822 18.37 -20.14 -11.61
C VAL A 822 17.22 -20.33 -10.63
N VAL A 823 17.25 -21.32 -9.74
CA VAL A 823 16.13 -21.60 -8.82
C VAL A 823 16.10 -20.74 -7.57
N ALA A 824 17.21 -20.12 -7.15
CA ALA A 824 17.31 -19.33 -5.90
C ALA A 824 16.15 -18.33 -5.72
N SER A 825 15.23 -18.60 -4.79
CA SER A 825 14.00 -17.79 -4.64
C SER A 825 14.22 -16.47 -3.90
N GLU A 826 15.44 -16.24 -3.39
CA GLU A 826 15.80 -15.17 -2.46
C GLU A 826 17.25 -14.71 -2.67
N ILE A 827 17.57 -13.46 -2.31
CA ILE A 827 18.95 -12.91 -2.43
C ILE A 827 19.96 -13.73 -1.61
N SER A 828 19.66 -14.03 -0.34
CA SER A 828 20.40 -14.98 0.52
C SER A 828 20.76 -16.31 -0.17
N ALA A 829 19.83 -16.92 -0.91
CA ALA A 829 20.06 -18.15 -1.65
C ALA A 829 20.97 -17.92 -2.87
N LEU A 830 20.81 -16.80 -3.59
CA LEU A 830 21.72 -16.41 -4.67
C LEU A 830 23.14 -16.08 -4.16
N GLU A 831 23.25 -15.44 -3.00
CA GLU A 831 24.53 -15.14 -2.35
C GLU A 831 25.21 -16.43 -1.84
N SER A 832 24.46 -17.42 -1.37
CA SER A 832 24.99 -18.76 -1.06
C SER A 832 25.41 -19.53 -2.33
N ALA A 833 24.65 -19.43 -3.44
CA ALA A 833 24.96 -20.14 -4.68
C ALA A 833 26.07 -19.47 -5.54
N PHE A 834 26.34 -18.18 -5.35
CA PHE A 834 27.26 -17.39 -6.18
C PHE A 834 28.38 -16.71 -5.37
N ILE A 835 28.04 -15.84 -4.41
CA ILE A 835 29.03 -15.02 -3.68
C ILE A 835 29.87 -15.87 -2.72
N SER A 836 29.22 -16.73 -1.93
CA SER A 836 29.88 -17.55 -0.90
C SER A 836 30.98 -18.46 -1.47
N PRO A 837 30.70 -19.33 -2.46
CA PRO A 837 31.73 -20.15 -3.10
C PRO A 837 32.79 -19.32 -3.86
N LEU A 838 32.43 -18.19 -4.49
CA LEU A 838 33.41 -17.35 -5.18
C LEU A 838 34.43 -16.73 -4.22
N PHE A 839 34.00 -16.23 -3.07
CA PHE A 839 34.85 -15.50 -2.12
C PHE A 839 35.32 -16.34 -0.93
N GLY A 840 34.96 -17.63 -0.86
CA GLY A 840 35.43 -18.56 0.17
C GLY A 840 34.70 -18.47 1.51
N PHE A 841 33.49 -17.93 1.53
CA PHE A 841 32.59 -18.01 2.69
C PHE A 841 31.89 -19.36 2.70
N ARG A 842 31.59 -19.89 3.90
CA ARG A 842 30.91 -21.20 4.03
C ARG A 842 29.47 -21.16 3.50
N ASP A 843 28.78 -20.06 3.76
CA ASP A 843 27.39 -19.78 3.41
C ASP A 843 27.14 -18.26 3.56
N ASN A 844 25.94 -17.80 3.17
CA ASN A 844 25.58 -16.39 3.26
C ASN A 844 25.60 -15.84 4.71
N VAL A 845 25.44 -16.68 5.73
CA VAL A 845 25.45 -16.26 7.16
C VAL A 845 26.89 -16.03 7.65
N ASP A 846 27.82 -16.91 7.29
CA ASP A 846 29.27 -16.73 7.48
C ASP A 846 29.78 -15.47 6.76
N TYR A 847 29.27 -15.23 5.55
CA TYR A 847 29.52 -14.02 4.77
C TYR A 847 29.02 -12.73 5.46
N TYR A 848 27.75 -12.65 5.91
CA TYR A 848 27.26 -11.46 6.61
C TYR A 848 28.07 -11.16 7.88
N ARG A 849 28.36 -12.18 8.69
CA ARG A 849 29.13 -12.02 9.95
C ARG A 849 30.58 -11.56 9.76
N LYS A 850 31.13 -11.73 8.56
CA LYS A 850 32.46 -11.22 8.17
C LYS A 850 32.41 -9.88 7.43
N THR A 851 31.21 -9.37 7.11
CA THR A 851 31.02 -8.17 6.27
C THR A 851 30.13 -7.08 6.88
N ASN A 852 29.36 -7.38 7.92
CA ASN A 852 28.57 -6.42 8.70
C ASN A 852 29.44 -5.31 9.30
N CYS A 853 29.14 -4.05 9.03
CA CYS A 853 29.92 -2.96 9.60
C CYS A 853 29.74 -2.74 11.11
N ILE A 854 28.66 -3.24 11.75
CA ILE A 854 28.47 -3.06 13.20
C ILE A 854 29.61 -3.64 14.03
N ASP A 855 30.11 -4.81 13.65
CA ASP A 855 31.15 -5.56 14.35
C ASP A 855 32.52 -4.86 14.32
N PHE A 856 32.65 -3.81 13.51
CA PHE A 856 33.86 -3.00 13.34
C PHE A 856 33.73 -1.60 13.97
N LEU A 857 32.52 -1.14 14.38
CA LEU A 857 32.30 0.24 14.84
C LEU A 857 33.09 0.63 16.08
N ASP A 858 33.27 -0.27 17.04
CA ASP A 858 34.04 0.04 18.26
C ASP A 858 35.50 0.39 17.95
N ASN A 859 36.04 -0.12 16.84
CA ASN A 859 37.41 0.10 16.39
C ASN A 859 37.60 1.36 15.54
N ILE A 860 36.55 2.07 15.14
CA ILE A 860 36.70 3.35 14.44
C ILE A 860 37.35 4.37 15.39
N GLU A 861 38.49 4.93 15.00
CA GLU A 861 39.22 5.97 15.78
C GLU A 861 39.09 7.40 15.21
N VAL A 862 38.46 7.56 14.03
CA VAL A 862 38.34 8.83 13.33
C VAL A 862 36.94 9.46 13.46
N PRO A 863 36.80 10.80 13.45
CA PRO A 863 35.50 11.48 13.52
C PRO A 863 34.57 10.98 12.40
N THR A 864 33.46 10.34 12.77
CA THR A 864 32.60 9.64 11.80
C THR A 864 31.13 10.01 12.01
N LEU A 865 30.49 10.63 11.02
CA LEU A 865 29.03 10.81 10.99
C LEU A 865 28.38 9.61 10.30
N ILE A 866 27.34 9.04 10.93
CA ILE A 866 26.46 8.05 10.32
C ILE A 866 25.03 8.59 10.37
N LEU A 867 24.46 8.89 9.20
CA LEU A 867 23.12 9.44 9.03
C LEU A 867 22.16 8.40 8.46
N ASN A 868 21.28 7.82 9.29
CA ASN A 868 20.19 6.96 8.81
C ASN A 868 18.83 7.65 8.99
N ALA A 869 17.84 7.20 8.22
CA ALA A 869 16.44 7.50 8.47
C ALA A 869 15.82 6.45 9.41
N ALA A 870 14.90 6.88 10.27
CA ALA A 870 14.11 5.99 11.11
C ALA A 870 13.00 5.26 10.34
N ASP A 871 12.74 5.65 9.10
CA ASP A 871 11.78 5.07 8.16
C ASP A 871 12.48 4.55 6.88
N ASP A 872 13.73 4.10 6.99
CA ASP A 872 14.46 3.47 5.88
C ASP A 872 13.88 2.05 5.60
N PRO A 873 13.27 1.79 4.42
CA PRO A 873 12.68 0.49 4.10
C PRO A 873 13.70 -0.58 3.67
N PHE A 874 15.01 -0.36 3.88
CA PHE A 874 16.04 -1.41 3.80
C PHE A 874 16.60 -1.81 5.19
N PHE A 875 16.38 -1.04 6.27
CA PHE A 875 16.97 -1.25 7.60
C PHE A 875 15.95 -1.18 8.75
N ASP A 876 16.37 -1.43 10.01
CA ASP A 876 15.44 -1.48 11.16
C ASP A 876 15.22 -0.16 11.93
N PRO A 877 13.95 0.27 11.99
CA PRO A 877 13.47 1.07 13.09
C PRO A 877 13.72 0.55 14.53
N SER A 878 13.79 -0.76 14.80
CA SER A 878 14.00 -1.28 16.17
C SER A 878 15.45 -1.67 16.49
N PHE A 879 16.39 -1.47 15.56
CA PHE A 879 17.82 -1.69 15.74
C PHE A 879 18.58 -0.55 15.11
N PHE A 880 19.06 0.33 15.97
CA PHE A 880 20.02 1.35 15.62
C PHE A 880 20.98 1.40 16.81
N PRO A 881 22.30 1.24 16.58
CA PRO A 881 23.26 0.93 17.65
C PRO A 881 23.64 2.19 18.45
N TRP A 882 22.65 2.82 19.07
CA TRP A 882 22.76 4.10 19.79
C TRP A 882 23.92 4.12 20.78
N GLU A 883 24.21 3.00 21.44
CA GLU A 883 25.31 2.80 22.39
C GLU A 883 26.71 3.00 21.77
N LYS A 884 26.85 2.83 20.44
CA LYS A 884 28.07 3.15 19.69
C LYS A 884 28.21 4.64 19.42
N GLY A 885 27.13 5.43 19.56
CA GLY A 885 27.12 6.87 19.27
C GLY A 885 27.60 7.74 20.42
N CYS A 886 28.40 8.75 20.12
CA CYS A 886 29.05 9.66 21.07
C CYS A 886 28.11 10.47 21.96
N ASP A 887 26.83 10.62 21.59
CA ASP A 887 25.81 11.27 22.42
C ASP A 887 25.23 10.34 23.50
N SER A 888 25.37 9.02 23.37
CA SER A 888 24.83 8.05 24.34
C SER A 888 25.71 7.94 25.61
N PRO A 889 25.18 7.52 26.77
CA PRO A 889 25.99 7.36 27.98
C PRO A 889 27.16 6.37 27.82
N ILE A 890 26.96 5.31 27.03
CA ILE A 890 27.99 4.31 26.72
C ILE A 890 29.04 4.89 25.77
N GLY A 891 28.62 5.58 24.71
CA GLY A 891 29.52 6.23 23.76
C GLY A 891 30.32 7.38 24.40
N GLN A 892 29.75 8.13 25.35
CA GLN A 892 30.47 9.13 26.13
C GLN A 892 31.53 8.46 27.03
N LYS A 893 31.17 7.41 27.77
CA LYS A 893 32.10 6.62 28.61
C LYS A 893 33.26 6.02 27.79
N ASN A 894 32.96 5.55 26.57
CA ASN A 894 33.92 4.89 25.68
C ASN A 894 34.62 5.87 24.71
N LEU A 895 34.41 7.18 24.87
CA LEU A 895 34.91 8.25 24.00
C LEU A 895 34.68 7.95 22.50
N SER A 896 33.50 7.46 22.12
CA SER A 896 33.23 7.06 20.73
C SER A 896 33.40 8.24 19.76
N PRO A 897 34.19 8.12 18.69
CA PRO A 897 34.30 9.16 17.68
C PRO A 897 33.14 9.15 16.67
N ILE A 898 32.11 8.34 16.89
CA ILE A 898 30.97 8.18 15.97
C ILE A 898 29.81 9.10 16.39
N LYS A 899 29.46 10.07 15.55
CA LYS A 899 28.20 10.82 15.64
C LYS A 899 27.10 10.03 14.94
N LEU A 900 26.22 9.40 15.72
CA LEU A 900 25.03 8.73 15.19
C LEU A 900 23.87 9.72 15.07
N VAL A 901 23.35 9.90 13.86
CA VAL A 901 22.18 10.75 13.60
C VAL A 901 21.10 9.90 12.97
N ARG A 902 20.01 9.71 13.70
CA ARG A 902 18.81 9.03 13.19
C ARG A 902 17.70 10.06 13.01
N THR A 903 17.53 10.49 11.76
CA THR A 903 16.42 11.37 11.35
C THR A 903 15.09 10.65 11.47
N LYS A 904 13.99 11.37 11.77
CA LYS A 904 12.66 10.74 11.86
C LYS A 904 12.17 10.22 10.50
N HIS A 905 12.54 10.93 9.43
CA HIS A 905 12.12 10.66 8.07
C HIS A 905 13.31 10.75 7.11
N GLY A 906 13.19 10.08 5.97
CA GLY A 906 14.16 10.15 4.87
C GLY A 906 14.11 8.95 3.91
N GLY A 907 13.45 7.84 4.29
CA GLY A 907 13.48 6.62 3.49
C GLY A 907 14.90 6.09 3.27
N HIS A 908 15.07 5.23 2.26
CA HIS A 908 16.39 4.76 1.86
C HIS A 908 17.08 5.85 1.04
N LEU A 909 17.89 6.66 1.72
CA LEU A 909 18.67 7.77 1.15
C LEU A 909 17.81 8.87 0.48
N GLY A 910 16.49 8.84 0.68
CA GLY A 910 15.47 9.55 -0.07
C GLY A 910 15.34 11.06 0.18
N PHE A 911 16.17 11.61 1.08
CA PHE A 911 16.19 12.97 1.65
C PHE A 911 15.94 14.15 0.67
N MET A 912 14.69 14.30 0.25
CA MET A 912 14.23 15.29 -0.74
C MET A 912 13.11 16.17 -0.17
N PHE A 913 12.88 17.33 -0.79
CA PHE A 913 11.86 18.31 -0.42
C PHE A 913 12.00 18.92 0.99
N HIS A 914 13.22 19.19 1.46
CA HIS A 914 13.42 19.76 2.81
C HIS A 914 12.82 21.19 2.94
N GLN A 915 12.07 21.43 4.02
CA GLN A 915 11.49 22.72 4.39
C GLN A 915 12.53 23.60 5.08
N ARG A 916 12.83 24.75 4.45
CA ARG A 916 13.92 25.63 4.89
C ARG A 916 13.63 26.33 6.23
N SER A 917 14.55 26.20 7.18
CA SER A 917 14.59 27.01 8.41
C SER A 917 15.01 28.47 8.14
N LYS A 918 15.32 29.26 9.18
CA LYS A 918 15.98 30.57 9.00
C LYS A 918 17.50 30.40 8.88
N GLU A 919 18.04 29.44 9.62
CA GLU A 919 19.44 29.03 9.67
C GLU A 919 19.89 28.46 8.32
N ASP A 920 19.04 27.66 7.66
CA ASP A 920 19.29 27.07 6.33
C ASP A 920 19.51 28.13 5.24
N ARG A 921 19.04 29.37 5.45
CA ARG A 921 19.28 30.49 4.51
C ARG A 921 20.73 30.99 4.55
N TYR A 922 21.46 30.70 5.62
CA TYR A 922 22.87 31.07 5.79
C TYR A 922 23.82 30.00 5.24
N LEU A 923 23.35 28.76 5.06
CA LEU A 923 24.09 27.63 4.47
C LEU A 923 24.11 27.69 2.92
N GLN A 924 24.37 28.91 2.42
CA GLN A 924 24.63 29.35 1.05
C GLN A 924 23.47 29.46 0.05
N ALA A 925 23.53 30.56 -0.71
CA ALA A 925 22.84 30.76 -1.98
C ALA A 925 23.59 30.11 -3.17
N LYS A 926 24.27 28.98 -2.95
CA LYS A 926 24.98 28.22 -3.99
C LYS A 926 24.40 26.81 -4.16
N GLU A 927 23.79 26.62 -5.32
CA GLU A 927 23.80 25.36 -6.07
C GLU A 927 23.28 24.11 -5.36
N GLY A 928 21.95 24.11 -5.16
CA GLY A 928 21.07 22.94 -5.24
C GLY A 928 21.71 21.55 -5.09
N VAL A 929 21.99 21.16 -3.86
CA VAL A 929 22.27 19.78 -3.44
C VAL A 929 21.18 19.34 -2.47
N SER A 930 20.84 18.05 -2.38
CA SER A 930 19.80 17.62 -1.43
C SER A 930 20.29 17.62 0.03
N PHE A 931 19.36 17.43 0.98
CA PHE A 931 19.63 17.61 2.41
C PHE A 931 20.75 16.70 2.94
N MET A 932 20.71 15.40 2.62
CA MET A 932 21.71 14.46 3.15
C MET A 932 23.13 14.74 2.64
N PRO A 933 23.38 14.92 1.33
CA PRO A 933 24.67 15.38 0.82
C PRO A 933 25.15 16.67 1.48
N SER A 934 24.24 17.63 1.70
CA SER A 934 24.56 18.89 2.40
C SER A 934 25.06 18.65 3.83
N GLU A 935 24.40 17.77 4.59
CA GLU A 935 24.77 17.43 5.97
C GLU A 935 26.07 16.63 6.08
N LEU A 936 26.31 15.67 5.17
CA LEU A 936 27.57 14.92 5.12
C LEU A 936 28.74 15.85 4.80
N ALA A 937 28.58 16.75 3.81
CA ALA A 937 29.58 17.75 3.46
C ALA A 937 29.81 18.76 4.61
N ARG A 938 28.76 19.17 5.33
CA ARG A 938 28.86 20.05 6.51
C ARG A 938 29.60 19.39 7.68
N PHE A 939 29.48 18.07 7.87
CA PHE A 939 30.27 17.33 8.86
C PHE A 939 31.75 17.26 8.48
N VAL A 940 32.06 16.86 7.24
CA VAL A 940 33.44 16.82 6.72
C VAL A 940 34.12 18.20 6.84
N THR A 941 33.39 19.26 6.48
CA THR A 941 33.85 20.64 6.63
C THR A 941 34.09 21.02 8.10
N HIS A 942 33.15 20.72 9.01
CA HIS A 942 33.34 20.95 10.46
C HIS A 942 34.57 20.20 11.02
N VAL A 943 34.82 18.96 10.58
CA VAL A 943 36.01 18.20 10.99
C VAL A 943 37.30 18.81 10.44
N PHE A 944 37.31 19.30 9.19
CA PHE A 944 38.44 20.00 8.59
C PHE A 944 38.73 21.31 9.33
N ASP A 945 37.76 22.23 9.38
CA ASP A 945 37.91 23.58 9.94
C ASP A 945 38.36 23.52 11.42
N ARG A 946 37.80 22.59 12.21
CA ARG A 946 38.15 22.40 13.62
C ARG A 946 39.52 21.73 13.83
N ARG A 947 40.00 20.90 12.90
CA ARG A 947 41.38 20.37 12.94
C ARG A 947 42.39 21.45 12.59
N ALA A 948 42.13 22.25 11.54
CA ALA A 948 43.02 23.34 11.12
C ALA A 948 43.27 24.35 12.26
N GLY A 949 42.20 24.84 12.90
CA GLY A 949 42.33 25.77 14.03
C GLY A 949 43.06 25.20 15.26
N LEU A 950 43.08 23.88 15.44
CA LEU A 950 43.84 23.24 16.53
C LEU A 950 45.36 23.25 16.27
N ASP A 951 45.79 23.08 15.02
CA ASP A 951 47.21 23.18 14.67
C ASP A 951 47.69 24.65 14.61
N GLU A 952 46.82 25.61 14.27
CA GLU A 952 47.12 27.05 14.44
C GLU A 952 47.35 27.40 15.92
N THR A 953 46.52 26.92 16.86
CA THR A 953 46.73 27.20 18.30
C THR A 953 48.01 26.59 18.89
N LYS A 954 48.58 25.56 18.25
CA LYS A 954 49.95 25.08 18.53
C LYS A 954 51.02 26.00 17.96
N THR A 955 50.79 26.54 16.77
CA THR A 955 51.74 27.43 16.07
C THR A 955 51.87 28.81 16.74
N ILE A 956 50.92 29.17 17.61
CA ILE A 956 50.92 30.40 18.43
C ILE A 956 51.65 30.21 19.78
N ASN A 957 52.14 29.01 20.10
CA ASN A 957 52.92 28.70 21.32
C ASN A 957 54.20 27.90 21.01
N VAL A 958 55.02 28.42 20.08
CA VAL A 958 56.41 27.99 19.81
C VAL A 958 57.27 29.24 19.69
#